data_AF-J3CIR2-F1
#
_entry.id   AF-J3CIR2-F1
#
_cell.length_a   1.000
_cell.length_b   1.000
_cell.length_c   1.000
_cell.angle_alpha   90.00
_cell.angle_beta   90.00
_cell.angle_gamma   90.00
#
_symmetry.space_group_name_H-M   'P 1'
#
loop_
_entity.id
_entity.type
_entity.pdbx_description
1 polymer ?
#
loop_
_entity_poly.entity_id
_entity_poly.type
_entity_poly.pdbx_seq_one_letter_code
_entity_poly.pdbx_strand_id
1 'polypeptide(L)'
;MKLFQAFSETGYHTTVITSFCIDFAAYEQIVLTRLREADCMNNIVVADRRMVTQALEDGSRPPLYAGRRYSLAGANTAELFHPKLVLQLGHDCGRLLVASANLTAAGLAGNLEVVGQMRMGLGEDEPVPVLQQAFAYIRRFIGPEETAALQQLDWARARTPWLRRALPDFGDVRLLASGDAQGLARRFAALVGREKVARLVVVSPYWDEKLRAVQALQGLLSPRTTALILQTKAGLFPRVADLKAQVFDLQPAMGKQQRFAHAKVIIAQTNAADHVLYGSANCTFAALGDQRLAGKNEEACLYRKMPPGAALETLALDKALDAKPTPVSRIAPYRPTPAIPLEELAQKQPGHFRLQRKELTWIPVPSFDRPDAVVELLDARSENLNTTLTPVASAAGRAFQIEATQSPAFARVRVGERVSSIAIVHVQESILEQLKVGKTKKIQEALDALDTDAAEGVWLLDALEMIDAEERRLALAPPRRRGGGRRRNTAEAQTQSGRELSFEEFIAARSPEMPADLHSASSLAMSHANSVRALLNTVIGISEERLEAADEEPEALHLDMGDETGDGEALLEAGGEFGTDVSALGGTIANGVEAGNDSGARRADTAADIARSVLRFNESIGEAAEERELTTRDLLRFRLLMTLVMAAGANGVLRARGDAGWPRLAAQVLFRLFGHAGLPLINRVVFQPEDNGGVPTDVLEGLATSFWTAAALAHAKSAGAPTELATHAERFASEMYAVAGLDSDYLQCPVITTVMNAMSTRYAAGLGLDPERVKAFHSQFAAAVPQLRAARQARLTEFNERVDEEVEEES
;
A
#
# COMPACT_ATOMS: atom_id res chain seq x y z
N MET A 1 10.61 27.36 -6.31
CA MET A 1 9.64 26.25 -6.48
C MET A 1 8.90 26.06 -5.17
N LYS A 2 7.57 25.94 -5.17
CA LYS A 2 6.84 25.59 -3.94
C LYS A 2 6.76 24.05 -3.86
N LEU A 3 7.05 23.45 -2.71
CA LEU A 3 7.15 21.99 -2.55
C LEU A 3 5.88 21.28 -3.07
N PHE A 4 4.71 21.86 -2.81
CA PHE A 4 3.44 21.27 -3.22
C PHE A 4 3.24 21.15 -4.74
N GLN A 5 3.97 21.94 -5.55
CA GLN A 5 3.88 21.84 -7.01
C GLN A 5 4.43 20.51 -7.53
N ALA A 6 5.36 19.90 -6.78
CA ALA A 6 5.91 18.60 -7.15
C ALA A 6 4.82 17.50 -7.14
N PHE A 7 3.83 17.60 -6.26
CA PHE A 7 2.79 16.57 -6.11
C PHE A 7 1.82 16.47 -7.29
N SER A 8 1.76 17.47 -8.18
CA SER A 8 0.91 17.45 -9.38
C SER A 8 1.51 16.70 -10.57
N GLU A 9 2.71 16.12 -10.42
CA GLU A 9 3.36 15.39 -11.51
C GLU A 9 2.83 13.95 -11.64
N THR A 10 2.51 13.57 -12.88
CA THR A 10 1.98 12.24 -13.22
C THR A 10 3.08 11.19 -13.40
N GLY A 11 2.69 9.91 -13.36
CA GLY A 11 3.57 8.76 -13.65
C GLY A 11 3.92 7.94 -12.41
N TYR A 12 3.58 8.43 -11.23
CA TYR A 12 3.71 7.72 -9.96
C TYR A 12 2.38 7.11 -9.58
N HIS A 13 2.38 5.83 -9.23
CA HIS A 13 1.21 5.15 -8.69
C HIS A 13 1.17 5.22 -7.15
N THR A 14 2.34 5.37 -6.51
CA THR A 14 2.49 5.37 -5.05
C THR A 14 3.25 6.60 -4.57
N THR A 15 2.81 7.16 -3.45
CA THR A 15 3.55 8.16 -2.67
C THR A 15 3.62 7.74 -1.21
N VAL A 16 4.82 7.78 -0.65
CA VAL A 16 5.09 7.57 0.78
C VAL A 16 5.77 8.81 1.33
N ILE A 17 5.14 9.45 2.32
CA ILE A 17 5.64 10.68 2.94
C ILE A 17 6.00 10.40 4.39
N THR A 18 7.20 10.79 4.82
CA THR A 18 7.56 10.81 6.24
C THR A 18 7.56 12.24 6.75
N SER A 19 7.13 12.46 7.98
CA SER A 19 7.17 13.78 8.63
C SER A 19 7.30 13.63 10.15
N PHE A 20 7.75 14.68 10.84
CA PHE A 20 7.70 14.69 12.31
C PHE A 20 6.27 14.93 12.80
N CYS A 21 5.65 16.03 12.36
CA CYS A 21 4.26 16.38 12.63
C CYS A 21 3.45 16.45 11.32
N ILE A 22 2.13 16.48 11.46
CA ILE A 22 1.19 16.56 10.35
C ILE A 22 0.07 17.56 10.67
N ASP A 23 -0.28 18.37 9.68
CA ASP A 23 -1.55 19.08 9.62
C ASP A 23 -2.43 18.34 8.60
N PHE A 24 -3.54 17.77 9.09
CA PHE A 24 -4.44 16.97 8.27
C PHE A 24 -5.10 17.79 7.17
N ALA A 25 -5.49 19.05 7.45
CA ALA A 25 -6.12 19.91 6.46
C ALA A 25 -5.11 20.27 5.36
N ALA A 26 -3.88 20.64 5.73
CA ALA A 26 -2.82 20.91 4.75
C ALA A 26 -2.52 19.66 3.90
N TYR A 27 -2.43 18.48 4.51
CA TYR A 27 -2.21 17.25 3.75
C TYR A 27 -3.38 16.93 2.81
N GLU A 28 -4.60 16.83 3.33
CA GLU A 28 -5.76 16.36 2.57
C GLU A 28 -6.15 17.34 1.44
N GLN A 29 -6.13 18.65 1.71
CA GLN A 29 -6.58 19.66 0.76
C GLN A 29 -5.50 20.09 -0.24
N ILE A 30 -4.22 20.03 0.14
CA ILE A 30 -3.12 20.51 -0.71
C ILE A 30 -2.39 19.32 -1.37
N VAL A 31 -1.93 18.37 -0.58
CA VAL A 31 -1.04 17.30 -1.05
C VAL A 31 -1.84 16.15 -1.67
N LEU A 32 -2.78 15.58 -0.91
CA LEU A 32 -3.57 14.44 -1.34
C LEU A 32 -4.41 14.76 -2.58
N THR A 33 -5.07 15.93 -2.63
CA THR A 33 -5.80 16.37 -3.83
C THR A 33 -4.92 16.38 -5.07
N ARG A 34 -3.72 16.98 -5.00
CA ARG A 34 -2.79 17.04 -6.14
C ARG A 34 -2.26 15.67 -6.56
N LEU A 35 -1.96 14.80 -5.60
CA LEU A 35 -1.53 13.43 -5.88
C LEU A 35 -2.62 12.64 -6.61
N ARG A 36 -3.87 12.77 -6.15
CA ARG A 36 -5.02 12.08 -6.76
C ARG A 36 -5.37 12.64 -8.13
N GLU A 37 -5.32 13.96 -8.32
CA GLU A 37 -5.43 14.59 -9.65
C GLU A 37 -4.35 14.11 -10.63
N ALA A 38 -3.17 13.74 -10.11
CA ALA A 38 -2.07 13.16 -10.87
C ALA A 38 -2.14 11.63 -11.04
N ASP A 39 -3.25 10.99 -10.64
CA ASP A 39 -3.49 9.53 -10.67
C ASP A 39 -2.57 8.72 -9.73
N CYS A 40 -1.99 9.37 -8.71
CA CYS A 40 -1.25 8.73 -7.62
C CYS A 40 -2.21 8.37 -6.48
N MET A 41 -2.81 7.20 -6.56
CA MET A 41 -3.89 6.78 -5.66
C MET A 41 -3.41 6.01 -4.42
N ASN A 42 -2.23 5.39 -4.48
CA ASN A 42 -1.66 4.67 -3.35
C ASN A 42 -0.85 5.62 -2.46
N ASN A 43 -1.47 6.13 -1.39
CA ASN A 43 -0.86 7.15 -0.54
C ASN A 43 -0.66 6.62 0.89
N ILE A 44 0.55 6.84 1.42
CA ILE A 44 0.95 6.43 2.77
C ILE A 44 1.66 7.62 3.43
N VAL A 45 1.26 7.95 4.66
CA VAL A 45 1.96 8.92 5.50
C VAL A 45 2.49 8.22 6.73
N VAL A 46 3.74 8.47 7.08
CA VAL A 46 4.38 7.99 8.30
C VAL A 46 4.78 9.21 9.13
N ALA A 47 4.27 9.31 10.35
CA ALA A 47 4.57 10.43 11.25
C ALA A 47 4.90 9.96 12.66
N ASP A 48 5.53 10.83 13.48
CA ASP A 48 5.79 10.50 14.89
C ASP A 48 4.45 10.21 15.58
N ARG A 49 4.33 9.03 16.21
CA ARG A 49 3.06 8.58 16.77
C ARG A 49 2.49 9.57 17.80
N ARG A 50 3.34 10.25 18.57
CA ARG A 50 2.91 11.22 19.58
C ARG A 50 2.45 12.53 18.95
N MET A 51 3.10 12.94 17.86
CA MET A 51 2.69 14.12 17.11
C MET A 51 1.38 13.89 16.35
N VAL A 52 1.09 12.64 15.92
CA VAL A 52 -0.24 12.27 15.41
C VAL A 52 -1.29 12.41 16.52
N THR A 53 -1.00 11.97 17.74
CA THR A 53 -1.88 12.17 18.89
C THR A 53 -2.17 13.64 19.12
N GLN A 54 -1.13 14.48 19.10
CA GLN A 54 -1.28 15.92 19.25
C GLN A 54 -2.16 16.52 18.14
N ALA A 55 -1.88 16.20 16.87
CA ALA A 55 -2.66 16.71 15.73
C ALA A 55 -4.15 16.32 15.79
N LEU A 56 -4.48 15.18 16.40
CA LEU A 56 -5.87 14.75 16.62
C LEU A 56 -6.53 15.41 17.85
N GLU A 57 -5.74 16.01 18.77
CA GLU A 57 -6.23 16.71 19.97
C GLU A 57 -6.32 18.23 19.81
N ASP A 58 -5.53 18.83 18.91
CA ASP A 58 -5.33 20.29 18.78
C ASP A 58 -6.59 21.09 18.36
N GLY A 59 -7.79 20.48 18.37
CA GLY A 59 -9.07 21.16 18.16
C GLY A 59 -9.36 21.57 16.70
N SER A 60 -8.43 21.28 15.79
CA SER A 60 -8.65 21.39 14.34
C SER A 60 -9.67 20.34 13.87
N ARG A 61 -10.30 20.57 12.71
CA ARG A 61 -11.24 19.58 12.15
C ARG A 61 -10.52 18.24 11.97
N PRO A 62 -11.10 17.12 12.45
CA PRO A 62 -10.49 15.81 12.31
C PRO A 62 -10.33 15.44 10.82
N PRO A 63 -9.36 14.58 10.46
CA PRO A 63 -9.13 14.19 9.07
C PRO A 63 -10.34 13.46 8.49
N LEU A 64 -10.73 13.80 7.26
CA LEU A 64 -11.89 13.17 6.61
C LEU A 64 -11.52 11.85 5.94
N TYR A 65 -10.28 11.73 5.47
CA TYR A 65 -9.87 10.67 4.56
C TYR A 65 -8.81 9.74 5.13
N ALA A 66 -8.23 10.05 6.29
CA ALA A 66 -7.31 9.17 6.99
C ALA A 66 -7.95 7.80 7.28
N GLY A 67 -7.21 6.73 7.03
CA GLY A 67 -7.70 5.36 7.20
C GLY A 67 -8.68 4.90 6.12
N ARG A 68 -8.94 5.72 5.10
CA ARG A 68 -9.84 5.40 3.97
C ARG A 68 -9.19 5.63 2.62
N ARG A 69 -8.74 6.86 2.35
CA ARG A 69 -8.11 7.21 1.07
C ARG A 69 -6.58 7.13 1.11
N TYR A 70 -6.02 7.07 2.32
CA TYR A 70 -4.59 6.90 2.58
C TYR A 70 -4.38 6.25 3.94
N SER A 71 -3.29 5.53 4.11
CA SER A 71 -2.87 5.04 5.43
C SER A 71 -2.05 6.11 6.15
N LEU A 72 -2.34 6.30 7.44
CA LEU A 72 -1.47 7.02 8.36
C LEU A 72 -0.84 6.00 9.31
N ALA A 73 0.47 5.85 9.24
CA ALA A 73 1.23 5.01 10.15
C ALA A 73 1.91 5.86 11.23
N GLY A 74 1.70 5.50 12.49
CA GLY A 74 2.35 6.15 13.63
C GLY A 74 3.69 5.49 13.95
N ALA A 75 4.80 6.10 13.54
CA ALA A 75 6.15 5.59 13.79
C ALA A 75 6.45 5.59 15.30
N ASN A 76 6.85 4.42 15.82
CA ASN A 76 7.27 4.24 17.20
C ASN A 76 8.79 4.32 17.29
N THR A 77 9.32 5.32 17.98
CA THR A 77 10.75 5.57 18.13
C THR A 77 11.11 5.82 19.59
N ALA A 78 12.34 5.50 19.98
CA ALA A 78 12.82 5.72 21.36
C ALA A 78 12.83 7.21 21.73
N GLU A 79 13.27 8.06 20.80
CA GLU A 79 13.23 9.52 20.92
C GLU A 79 12.33 10.05 19.80
N LEU A 80 12.76 10.96 18.92
CA LEU A 80 11.90 11.57 17.89
C LEU A 80 11.97 10.86 16.53
N PHE A 81 10.81 10.68 15.88
CA PHE A 81 10.74 10.36 14.45
C PHE A 81 10.77 11.64 13.62
N HIS A 82 11.94 12.01 13.10
CA HIS A 82 12.12 13.31 12.43
C HIS A 82 12.40 13.28 10.90
N PRO A 83 12.46 12.14 10.16
CA PRO A 83 12.79 12.16 8.74
C PRO A 83 11.67 12.81 7.91
N LYS A 84 12.04 13.58 6.88
CA LYS A 84 11.11 14.29 5.99
C LYS A 84 11.36 13.93 4.54
N LEU A 85 10.83 12.78 4.15
CA LEU A 85 11.01 12.18 2.83
C LEU A 85 9.69 12.22 2.08
N VAL A 86 9.76 12.44 0.76
CA VAL A 86 8.67 12.13 -0.16
C VAL A 86 9.21 11.14 -1.18
N LEU A 87 8.84 9.88 -1.05
CA LEU A 87 9.18 8.83 -2.00
C LEU A 87 7.99 8.58 -2.92
N GLN A 88 8.19 8.72 -4.22
CA GLN A 88 7.17 8.45 -5.23
C GLN A 88 7.65 7.38 -6.19
N LEU A 89 6.80 6.38 -6.41
CA LEU A 89 7.12 5.17 -7.16
C LEU A 89 6.15 5.04 -8.33
N GLY A 90 6.71 4.72 -9.48
CA GLY A 90 6.01 4.38 -10.71
C GLY A 90 6.69 3.19 -11.38
N HIS A 91 6.04 2.64 -12.41
CA HIS A 91 6.55 1.49 -13.14
C HIS A 91 7.94 1.74 -13.75
N ASP A 92 8.09 2.84 -14.49
CA ASP A 92 9.33 3.22 -15.18
C ASP A 92 9.95 4.52 -14.67
N CYS A 93 9.43 5.07 -13.58
CA CYS A 93 9.95 6.30 -12.98
C CYS A 93 9.90 6.25 -11.45
N GLY A 94 10.77 7.02 -10.82
CA GLY A 94 10.85 7.14 -9.37
C GLY A 94 11.37 8.50 -8.98
N ARG A 95 10.93 9.00 -7.84
CA ARG A 95 11.42 10.26 -7.28
C ARG A 95 11.54 10.18 -5.77
N LEU A 96 12.62 10.74 -5.24
CA LEU A 96 12.80 11.01 -3.83
C LEU A 96 13.01 12.51 -3.62
N LEU A 97 12.21 13.11 -2.74
CA LEU A 97 12.48 14.42 -2.16
C LEU A 97 12.98 14.24 -0.73
N VAL A 98 14.11 14.86 -0.40
CA VAL A 98 14.64 14.92 0.97
C VAL A 98 14.57 16.37 1.40
N ALA A 99 13.73 16.67 2.39
CA ALA A 99 13.40 18.04 2.78
C ALA A 99 13.74 18.32 4.25
N SER A 100 13.76 19.60 4.61
CA SER A 100 13.75 20.07 6.01
C SER A 100 12.33 20.39 6.52
N ALA A 101 11.33 20.33 5.63
CA ALA A 101 9.93 20.70 5.85
C ALA A 101 9.07 19.57 6.42
N ASN A 102 8.22 19.88 7.40
CA ASN A 102 7.14 19.00 7.84
C ASN A 102 5.91 19.11 6.91
N LEU A 103 4.99 18.17 7.07
CA LEU A 103 3.71 18.12 6.36
C LEU A 103 2.67 19.05 7.01
N THR A 104 2.98 20.34 7.06
CA THR A 104 2.14 21.41 7.62
C THR A 104 1.98 22.57 6.63
N ALA A 105 1.01 23.45 6.84
CA ALA A 105 0.87 24.66 6.01
C ALA A 105 2.16 25.49 5.99
N ALA A 106 2.80 25.66 7.16
CA ALA A 106 4.09 26.31 7.31
C ALA A 106 5.20 25.56 6.55
N GLY A 107 5.36 24.26 6.72
CA GLY A 107 6.39 23.50 5.99
C GLY A 107 6.19 23.48 4.46
N LEU A 108 4.95 23.39 3.99
CA LEU A 108 4.63 23.28 2.56
C LEU A 108 4.72 24.62 1.81
N ALA A 109 4.37 25.73 2.47
CA ALA A 109 4.23 27.03 1.82
C ALA A 109 4.78 28.23 2.63
N GLY A 110 4.87 28.12 3.97
CA GLY A 110 5.27 29.21 4.87
C GLY A 110 6.77 29.40 5.08
N ASN A 111 7.50 28.35 5.47
CA ASN A 111 8.90 28.38 5.88
C ASN A 111 9.86 28.41 4.68
N LEU A 112 11.05 28.99 4.87
CA LEU A 112 12.16 28.84 3.95
C LEU A 112 12.91 27.54 4.27
N GLU A 113 12.60 26.51 3.48
CA GLU A 113 13.07 25.14 3.63
C GLU A 113 14.09 24.78 2.55
N VAL A 114 14.90 23.74 2.80
CA VAL A 114 15.77 23.13 1.79
C VAL A 114 15.17 21.80 1.32
N VAL A 115 15.22 21.55 0.02
CA VAL A 115 14.73 20.32 -0.59
C VAL A 115 15.73 19.86 -1.65
N GLY A 116 16.20 18.62 -1.52
CA GLY A 116 16.91 17.92 -2.60
C GLY A 116 15.99 16.96 -3.31
N GLN A 117 16.24 16.80 -4.60
CA GLN A 117 15.48 15.92 -5.46
C GLN A 117 16.40 14.93 -6.17
N MET A 118 16.07 13.64 -6.05
CA MET A 118 16.59 12.57 -6.87
C MET A 118 15.46 12.06 -7.76
N ARG A 119 15.65 12.02 -9.08
CA ARG A 119 14.64 11.56 -10.03
C ARG A 119 15.28 10.55 -10.97
N MET A 120 14.65 9.40 -11.09
CA MET A 120 14.97 8.41 -12.12
C MET A 120 14.38 8.88 -13.47
N GLY A 121 15.25 9.25 -14.40
CA GLY A 121 14.90 9.44 -15.81
C GLY A 121 14.84 8.11 -16.58
N LEU A 122 14.37 8.15 -17.83
CA LEU A 122 14.37 6.97 -18.71
C LEU A 122 15.81 6.54 -19.00
N GLY A 123 16.20 5.36 -18.50
CA GLY A 123 17.55 4.80 -18.68
C GLY A 123 18.61 5.37 -17.74
N GLU A 124 18.22 6.15 -16.73
CA GLU A 124 19.14 6.67 -15.71
C GLU A 124 19.09 5.81 -14.44
N ASP A 125 20.13 5.03 -14.20
CA ASP A 125 20.20 4.12 -13.05
C ASP A 125 20.84 4.77 -11.80
N GLU A 126 21.53 5.90 -11.95
CA GLU A 126 22.25 6.59 -10.85
C GLU A 126 21.39 6.86 -9.60
N PRO A 127 20.13 7.32 -9.72
CA PRO A 127 19.29 7.63 -8.57
C PRO A 127 18.75 6.37 -7.86
N VAL A 128 18.70 5.22 -8.54
CA VAL A 128 17.97 4.04 -8.08
C VAL A 128 18.45 3.51 -6.72
N PRO A 129 19.77 3.38 -6.45
CA PRO A 129 20.23 2.93 -5.13
C PRO A 129 19.77 3.83 -3.98
N VAL A 130 19.71 5.14 -4.20
CA VAL A 130 19.24 6.12 -3.19
C VAL A 130 17.74 5.96 -2.94
N LEU A 131 16.96 5.72 -3.99
CA LEU A 131 15.52 5.45 -3.88
C LEU A 131 15.25 4.11 -3.16
N GLN A 132 16.04 3.07 -3.45
CA GLN A 132 15.97 1.77 -2.76
C GLN A 132 16.30 1.91 -1.27
N GLN A 133 17.36 2.67 -0.93
CA GLN A 133 17.71 2.96 0.46
C GLN A 133 16.59 3.71 1.18
N ALA A 134 15.93 4.67 0.53
CA ALA A 134 14.79 5.37 1.09
C ALA A 134 13.60 4.44 1.32
N PHE A 135 13.26 3.58 0.35
CA PHE A 135 12.20 2.58 0.50
C PHE A 135 12.46 1.64 1.69
N ALA A 136 13.67 1.09 1.77
CA ALA A 136 14.08 0.20 2.86
C ALA A 136 14.07 0.91 4.22
N TYR A 137 14.52 2.17 4.28
CA TYR A 137 14.49 2.97 5.50
C TYR A 137 13.05 3.20 5.97
N ILE A 138 12.13 3.60 5.09
CA ILE A 138 10.74 3.88 5.45
C ILE A 138 10.02 2.61 5.92
N ARG A 139 10.23 1.47 5.26
CA ARG A 139 9.59 0.18 5.60
C ARG A 139 9.86 -0.25 7.06
N ARG A 140 10.99 0.16 7.66
CA ARG A 140 11.35 -0.15 9.06
C ARG A 140 10.41 0.50 10.08
N PHE A 141 9.73 1.58 9.72
CA PHE A 141 8.84 2.34 10.63
C PHE A 141 7.36 2.01 10.46
N ILE A 142 7.04 1.08 9.56
CA ILE A 142 5.68 0.57 9.41
C ILE A 142 5.64 -0.80 10.08
N GLY A 143 5.02 -0.82 11.27
CA GLY A 143 4.92 -2.01 12.11
C GLY A 143 3.97 -3.06 11.53
N PRO A 144 4.04 -4.32 12.02
CA PRO A 144 3.15 -5.40 11.59
C PRO A 144 1.66 -5.09 11.82
N GLU A 145 1.35 -4.23 12.79
CA GLU A 145 -0.01 -3.79 13.10
C GLU A 145 -0.62 -2.89 12.01
N GLU A 146 0.21 -2.21 11.22
CA GLU A 146 -0.18 -1.28 10.15
C GLU A 146 -0.44 -2.04 8.83
N THR A 147 -1.24 -3.11 8.90
CA THR A 147 -1.44 -4.08 7.79
C THR A 147 -1.84 -3.42 6.46
N ALA A 148 -2.68 -2.39 6.48
CA ALA A 148 -3.06 -1.67 5.26
C ALA A 148 -1.87 -0.94 4.61
N ALA A 149 -1.04 -0.25 5.39
CA ALA A 149 0.17 0.40 4.90
C ALA A 149 1.19 -0.61 4.36
N LEU A 150 1.28 -1.79 4.98
CA LEU A 150 2.13 -2.89 4.50
C LEU A 150 1.67 -3.41 3.14
N GLN A 151 0.38 -3.73 3.01
CA GLN A 151 -0.20 -4.17 1.74
C GLN A 151 -0.02 -3.11 0.63
N GLN A 152 -0.15 -1.83 0.97
CA GLN A 152 0.12 -0.73 0.05
C GLN A 152 1.58 -0.68 -0.41
N LEU A 153 2.55 -0.94 0.49
CA LEU A 153 3.98 -1.01 0.14
C LEU A 153 4.30 -2.22 -0.72
N ASP A 154 3.72 -3.39 -0.41
CA ASP A 154 3.94 -4.61 -1.19
C ASP A 154 3.35 -4.48 -2.59
N TRP A 155 2.16 -3.89 -2.70
CA TRP A 155 1.56 -3.52 -3.98
C TRP A 155 2.47 -2.59 -4.80
N ALA A 156 3.06 -1.58 -4.14
CA ALA A 156 3.98 -0.64 -4.78
C ALA A 156 5.24 -1.35 -5.27
N ARG A 157 5.84 -2.20 -4.42
CA ARG A 157 7.04 -2.98 -4.75
C ARG A 157 6.78 -3.93 -5.93
N ALA A 158 5.61 -4.59 -5.98
CA ALA A 158 5.25 -5.47 -7.08
C ALA A 158 5.22 -4.72 -8.43
N ARG A 159 4.72 -3.48 -8.44
CA ARG A 159 4.55 -2.63 -9.63
C ARG A 159 5.72 -1.71 -9.97
N THR A 160 6.81 -1.83 -9.21
CA THR A 160 8.03 -1.03 -9.41
C THR A 160 9.21 -1.97 -9.68
N PRO A 161 9.36 -2.51 -10.91
CA PRO A 161 10.35 -3.55 -11.21
C PRO A 161 11.79 -3.15 -10.84
N TRP A 162 12.12 -1.86 -11.02
CA TRP A 162 13.46 -1.35 -10.76
C TRP A 162 13.86 -1.36 -9.28
N LEU A 163 12.92 -1.43 -8.33
CA LEU A 163 13.24 -1.57 -6.91
C LEU A 163 13.97 -2.88 -6.58
N ARG A 164 13.83 -3.92 -7.41
CA ARG A 164 14.48 -5.23 -7.20
C ARG A 164 15.84 -5.38 -7.90
N ARG A 165 16.25 -4.40 -8.70
CA ARG A 165 17.51 -4.47 -9.46
C ARG A 165 18.70 -4.32 -8.53
N ALA A 166 19.72 -5.17 -8.70
CA ALA A 166 21.02 -4.95 -8.09
C ALA A 166 21.79 -3.93 -8.95
N LEU A 167 22.17 -2.80 -8.34
CA LEU A 167 22.92 -1.74 -9.01
C LEU A 167 24.13 -1.35 -8.18
N PRO A 168 25.23 -0.93 -8.84
CA PRO A 168 26.42 -0.45 -8.14
C PRO A 168 26.13 0.89 -7.46
N ASP A 169 26.97 1.23 -6.50
CA ASP A 169 26.86 2.48 -5.76
C ASP A 169 27.62 3.61 -6.49
N PHE A 170 26.94 4.69 -6.86
CA PHE A 170 27.43 5.70 -7.80
C PHE A 170 28.32 6.82 -7.18
N GLY A 171 28.78 6.66 -5.94
CA GLY A 171 29.78 7.56 -5.33
C GLY A 171 29.29 8.94 -4.82
N ASP A 172 28.69 9.74 -5.69
CA ASP A 172 28.59 11.20 -5.49
C ASP A 172 27.34 11.68 -4.75
N VAL A 173 26.32 10.83 -4.65
CA VAL A 173 25.09 11.07 -3.87
C VAL A 173 24.82 9.88 -2.94
N ARG A 174 24.45 10.16 -1.69
CA ARG A 174 24.08 9.12 -0.70
C ARG A 174 22.91 9.57 0.15
N LEU A 175 22.02 8.64 0.49
CA LEU A 175 21.09 8.83 1.60
C LEU A 175 21.80 8.46 2.90
N LEU A 176 21.90 9.40 3.83
CA LEU A 176 22.35 9.13 5.19
C LEU A 176 21.13 9.19 6.11
N ALA A 177 20.67 8.02 6.55
CA ALA A 177 19.55 7.89 7.47
C ALA A 177 19.98 7.20 8.77
N SER A 178 19.25 7.46 9.86
CA SER A 178 19.48 6.84 11.16
C SER A 178 19.27 5.31 11.14
N GLY A 179 19.82 4.63 12.15
CA GLY A 179 19.80 3.16 12.28
C GLY A 179 21.11 2.45 11.90
N ASP A 180 22.14 3.19 11.51
CA ASP A 180 23.50 2.69 11.37
C ASP A 180 24.25 2.71 12.71
N ALA A 181 25.27 1.85 12.85
CA ALA A 181 26.13 1.81 14.04
C ALA A 181 26.91 3.13 14.28
N GLN A 182 27.11 3.93 13.23
CA GLN A 182 27.76 5.24 13.31
C GLN A 182 26.75 6.37 13.07
N GLY A 183 26.86 7.43 13.86
CA GLY A 183 26.02 8.64 13.71
C GLY A 183 26.27 9.40 12.39
N LEU A 184 25.30 10.25 12.03
CA LEU A 184 25.34 11.04 10.80
C LEU A 184 26.59 11.92 10.70
N ALA A 185 27.03 12.55 11.80
CA ALA A 185 28.23 13.40 11.81
C ALA A 185 29.49 12.62 11.36
N ARG A 186 29.66 11.40 11.88
CA ARG A 186 30.81 10.56 11.57
C ARG A 186 30.76 10.03 10.15
N ARG A 187 29.57 9.62 9.69
CA ARG A 187 29.37 9.16 8.31
C ARG A 187 29.58 10.28 7.29
N PHE A 188 29.11 11.49 7.60
CA PHE A 188 29.41 12.68 6.79
C PHE A 188 30.91 12.95 6.72
N ALA A 189 31.60 12.95 7.86
CA ALA A 189 33.05 13.13 7.88
C ALA A 189 33.81 12.03 7.12
N ALA A 190 33.33 10.78 7.15
CA ALA A 190 33.90 9.69 6.36
C ALA A 190 33.77 9.92 4.84
N LEU A 191 32.69 10.54 4.39
CA LEU A 191 32.49 10.90 2.97
C LEU A 191 33.35 12.10 2.53
N VAL A 192 33.66 13.03 3.44
CA VAL A 192 34.69 14.07 3.21
C VAL A 192 36.08 13.43 3.12
N GLY A 193 36.30 12.34 3.85
CA GLY A 193 37.53 11.56 3.78
C GLY A 193 38.73 12.30 4.39
N ARG A 194 39.88 12.25 3.72
CA ARG A 194 41.13 12.89 4.18
C ARG A 194 41.34 14.29 3.59
N GLU A 195 40.33 14.84 2.92
CA GLU A 195 40.42 16.16 2.30
C GLU A 195 40.54 17.25 3.39
N LYS A 196 41.40 18.25 3.17
CA LYS A 196 41.54 19.36 4.11
C LYS A 196 40.36 20.31 3.97
N VAL A 197 39.57 20.45 5.04
CA VAL A 197 38.41 21.33 5.06
C VAL A 197 38.85 22.78 5.27
N ALA A 198 38.70 23.60 4.24
CA ALA A 198 38.99 25.03 4.29
C ALA A 198 37.94 25.79 5.12
N ARG A 199 36.67 25.41 4.98
CA ARG A 199 35.54 26.05 5.67
C ARG A 199 34.44 25.04 5.95
N LEU A 200 33.96 25.04 7.19
CA LEU A 200 32.71 24.38 7.57
C LEU A 200 31.61 25.43 7.65
N VAL A 201 30.54 25.29 6.87
CA VAL A 201 29.36 26.17 6.89
C VAL A 201 28.18 25.39 7.45
N VAL A 202 27.46 25.96 8.42
CA VAL A 202 26.29 25.33 9.04
C VAL A 202 25.12 26.31 9.05
N VAL A 203 23.98 25.86 8.52
CA VAL A 203 22.68 26.52 8.58
C VAL A 203 21.76 25.61 9.39
N SER A 204 21.20 26.11 10.48
CA SER A 204 20.24 25.36 11.31
C SER A 204 19.34 26.31 12.08
N PRO A 205 18.03 26.01 12.22
CA PRO A 205 17.14 26.78 13.08
C PRO A 205 17.39 26.48 14.56
N TYR A 206 17.72 25.23 14.90
CA TYR A 206 17.88 24.76 16.28
C TYR A 206 19.30 24.24 16.55
N TRP A 207 19.75 24.41 17.79
CA TRP A 207 21.14 24.19 18.21
C TRP A 207 21.18 23.62 19.64
N ASP A 208 22.20 22.82 19.97
CA ASP A 208 22.44 22.44 21.37
C ASP A 208 22.83 23.68 22.19
N GLU A 209 22.38 23.80 23.44
CA GLU A 209 22.75 24.92 24.33
C GLU A 209 24.27 25.17 24.42
N LYS A 210 25.05 24.08 24.34
CA LYS A 210 26.53 24.10 24.39
C LYS A 210 27.18 23.88 23.02
N LEU A 211 26.41 23.90 21.94
CA LEU A 211 26.85 23.67 20.55
C LEU A 211 27.66 22.36 20.37
N ARG A 212 27.24 21.29 21.05
CA ARG A 212 27.95 20.00 21.06
C ARG A 212 28.11 19.42 19.65
N ALA A 213 27.07 19.49 18.81
CA ALA A 213 27.16 19.02 17.43
C ALA A 213 28.16 19.83 16.58
N VAL A 214 28.22 21.16 16.75
CA VAL A 214 29.22 22.01 16.07
C VAL A 214 30.62 21.59 16.49
N GLN A 215 30.85 21.40 17.79
CA GLN A 215 32.14 20.93 18.32
C GLN A 215 32.51 19.53 17.79
N ALA A 216 31.53 18.63 17.66
CA ALA A 216 31.75 17.30 17.10
C ALA A 216 32.18 17.36 15.63
N LEU A 217 31.50 18.15 14.80
CA LEU A 217 31.87 18.37 13.39
C LEU A 217 33.25 19.01 13.27
N GLN A 218 33.55 20.02 14.10
CA GLN A 218 34.88 20.63 14.15
C GLN A 218 35.97 19.62 14.52
N GLY A 219 35.72 18.76 15.50
CA GLY A 219 36.67 17.71 15.90
C GLY A 219 36.87 16.63 14.84
N LEU A 220 35.81 16.27 14.10
CA LEU A 220 35.87 15.25 13.04
C LEU A 220 36.55 15.78 11.77
N LEU A 221 36.26 17.02 11.39
CA LEU A 221 36.68 17.59 10.09
C LEU A 221 37.90 18.50 10.18
N SER A 222 38.26 18.98 11.39
CA SER A 222 39.34 19.93 11.64
C SER A 222 39.36 21.11 10.65
N PRO A 223 38.25 21.86 10.49
CA PRO A 223 38.15 22.91 9.48
C PRO A 223 39.03 24.11 9.84
N ARG A 224 39.64 24.76 8.84
CA ARG A 224 40.42 26.00 9.06
C ARG A 224 39.55 27.13 9.58
N THR A 225 38.30 27.22 9.11
CA THR A 225 37.31 28.21 9.55
C THR A 225 35.93 27.57 9.69
N THR A 226 35.11 28.05 10.63
CA THR A 226 33.71 27.62 10.79
C THR A 226 32.80 28.84 10.70
N ALA A 227 31.77 28.76 9.86
CA ALA A 227 30.76 29.78 9.66
C ALA A 227 29.38 29.23 10.05
N LEU A 228 28.69 29.91 10.97
CA LEU A 228 27.33 29.61 11.37
C LEU A 228 26.41 30.67 10.77
N ILE A 229 25.47 30.27 9.93
CA ILE A 229 24.52 31.17 9.29
C ILE A 229 23.16 30.99 9.96
N LEU A 230 22.60 32.08 10.48
CA LEU A 230 21.38 32.04 11.30
C LEU A 230 20.51 33.28 11.10
N GLN A 231 19.21 33.16 11.41
CA GLN A 231 18.33 34.31 11.56
C GLN A 231 18.59 34.96 12.92
N THR A 232 19.43 36.01 12.93
CA THR A 232 19.97 36.61 14.16
C THR A 232 18.91 37.13 15.11
N LYS A 233 17.72 37.47 14.59
CA LYS A 233 16.60 38.03 15.36
C LYS A 233 15.62 36.99 15.89
N ALA A 234 15.73 35.72 15.50
CA ALA A 234 14.75 34.68 15.86
C ALA A 234 14.84 34.23 17.33
N GLY A 235 15.94 34.52 18.03
CA GLY A 235 16.11 34.12 19.44
C GLY A 235 16.36 32.63 19.66
N LEU A 236 16.67 31.86 18.61
CA LEU A 236 16.86 30.40 18.70
C LEU A 236 18.31 29.94 18.88
N PHE A 237 19.27 30.88 18.83
CA PHE A 237 20.70 30.55 18.95
C PHE A 237 21.21 30.78 20.38
N PRO A 238 21.83 29.78 21.04
CA PRO A 238 22.41 29.96 22.36
C PRO A 238 23.69 30.79 22.26
N ARG A 239 23.72 31.94 22.94
CA ARG A 239 24.91 32.80 22.97
C ARG A 239 26.00 32.15 23.84
N VAL A 240 27.03 31.59 23.21
CA VAL A 240 28.18 30.98 23.89
C VAL A 240 29.36 31.96 23.93
N ALA A 241 30.01 32.10 25.08
CA ALA A 241 31.11 33.05 25.29
C ALA A 241 32.37 32.72 24.47
N ASP A 242 32.78 31.44 24.45
CA ASP A 242 33.98 30.96 23.75
C ASP A 242 33.66 30.33 22.39
N LEU A 243 32.86 31.04 21.57
CA LEU A 243 32.45 30.54 20.27
C LEU A 243 33.63 30.47 19.30
N LYS A 244 34.09 29.26 18.97
CA LYS A 244 35.12 29.00 17.93
C LYS A 244 34.53 28.98 16.51
N ALA A 245 33.71 29.96 16.18
CA ALA A 245 33.09 30.11 14.86
C ALA A 245 32.72 31.57 14.58
N GLN A 246 32.62 31.91 13.30
CA GLN A 246 32.07 33.18 12.85
C GLN A 246 30.57 33.04 12.63
N VAL A 247 29.79 34.00 13.09
CA VAL A 247 28.33 34.04 12.90
C VAL A 247 27.99 35.01 11.78
N PHE A 248 27.08 34.62 10.90
CA PHE A 248 26.58 35.44 9.80
C PHE A 248 25.05 35.50 9.84
N ASP A 249 24.51 36.65 9.47
CA ASP A 249 23.06 36.82 9.32
C ASP A 249 22.60 36.20 8.00
N LEU A 250 21.49 35.46 8.02
CA LEU A 250 20.88 34.88 6.83
C LEU A 250 20.11 35.92 6.00
N GLN A 251 19.71 37.06 6.58
CA GLN A 251 18.88 38.07 5.89
C GLN A 251 19.44 38.50 4.51
N PRO A 252 20.75 38.72 4.30
CA PRO A 252 21.30 39.06 2.98
C PRO A 252 21.02 38.00 1.90
N ALA A 253 21.01 36.72 2.28
CA ALA A 253 20.65 35.62 1.37
C ALA A 253 19.14 35.59 1.07
N MET A 254 18.31 36.00 2.04
CA MET A 254 16.84 36.03 1.92
C MET A 254 16.30 37.25 1.15
N GLY A 255 17.09 38.30 0.98
CA GLY A 255 16.65 39.55 0.35
C GLY A 255 15.53 40.23 1.14
N LYS A 256 14.40 40.53 0.49
CA LYS A 256 13.22 41.18 1.11
C LYS A 256 12.30 40.22 1.86
N GLN A 257 12.56 38.91 1.82
CA GLN A 257 11.72 37.90 2.47
C GLN A 257 11.87 37.98 4.00
N GLN A 258 10.75 37.87 4.72
CA GLN A 258 10.72 37.82 6.19
C GLN A 258 10.27 36.45 6.74
N ARG A 259 10.29 35.41 5.89
CA ARG A 259 9.86 34.04 6.24
C ARG A 259 10.80 33.43 7.27
N PHE A 260 10.28 32.58 8.15
CA PHE A 260 11.11 31.80 9.05
C PHE A 260 12.00 30.83 8.26
N ALA A 261 13.30 30.80 8.55
CA ALA A 261 14.26 29.95 7.88
C ALA A 261 14.48 28.67 8.68
N HIS A 262 13.85 27.60 8.21
CA HIS A 262 13.89 26.28 8.82
C HIS A 262 14.83 25.32 8.06
N ALA A 263 15.58 25.83 7.07
CA ALA A 263 16.59 25.10 6.33
C ALA A 263 17.71 24.54 7.22
N LYS A 264 18.14 23.31 6.91
CA LYS A 264 19.16 22.56 7.66
C LYS A 264 20.22 22.05 6.69
N VAL A 265 21.40 22.66 6.74
CA VAL A 265 22.48 22.42 5.77
C VAL A 265 23.84 22.45 6.46
N ILE A 266 24.69 21.47 6.17
CA ILE A 266 26.09 21.41 6.58
C ILE A 266 26.94 21.29 5.31
N ILE A 267 27.93 22.17 5.15
CA ILE A 267 28.83 22.19 3.99
C ILE A 267 30.26 22.13 4.48
N ALA A 268 31.00 21.10 4.08
CA ALA A 268 32.45 21.05 4.25
C ALA A 268 33.10 21.38 2.89
N GLN A 269 33.66 22.59 2.80
CA GLN A 269 34.35 23.06 1.60
C GLN A 269 35.81 22.63 1.65
N THR A 270 36.25 21.92 0.63
CA THR A 270 37.65 21.52 0.42
C THR A 270 38.18 22.22 -0.83
N ASN A 271 39.44 21.99 -1.18
CA ASN A 271 39.98 22.49 -2.44
C ASN A 271 39.44 21.73 -3.66
N ALA A 272 38.93 20.51 -3.47
CA ALA A 272 38.51 19.62 -4.54
C ALA A 272 36.98 19.57 -4.71
N ALA A 273 36.21 19.79 -3.65
CA ALA A 273 34.75 19.75 -3.70
C ALA A 273 34.09 20.50 -2.53
N ASP A 274 32.81 20.81 -2.70
CA ASP A 274 31.89 21.08 -1.60
C ASP A 274 31.17 19.78 -1.23
N HIS A 275 31.32 19.33 0.01
CA HIS A 275 30.59 18.20 0.57
C HIS A 275 29.37 18.71 1.33
N VAL A 276 28.17 18.43 0.82
CA VAL A 276 26.92 19.00 1.34
C VAL A 276 26.09 17.91 1.98
N LEU A 277 25.62 18.15 3.21
CA LEU A 277 24.62 17.35 3.90
C LEU A 277 23.41 18.23 4.21
N TYR A 278 22.22 17.80 3.81
CA TYR A 278 20.98 18.53 4.10
C TYR A 278 19.79 17.58 4.21
N GLY A 279 18.72 18.01 4.87
CA GLY A 279 17.53 17.18 5.10
C GLY A 279 16.89 17.52 6.42
N SER A 280 16.52 16.50 7.20
CA SER A 280 15.77 16.69 8.44
C SER A 280 16.64 17.07 9.66
N ALA A 281 17.93 16.74 9.66
CA ALA A 281 18.78 16.85 10.84
C ALA A 281 19.13 18.30 11.20
N ASN A 282 18.73 18.74 12.39
CA ASN A 282 19.24 19.98 12.98
C ASN A 282 20.73 19.82 13.35
N CYS A 283 21.44 20.93 13.55
CA CYS A 283 22.80 20.90 14.11
C CYS A 283 22.76 20.70 15.64
N THR A 284 22.24 19.54 16.07
CA THR A 284 22.13 19.11 17.47
C THR A 284 22.72 17.72 17.67
N PHE A 285 23.15 17.40 18.89
CA PHE A 285 23.66 16.07 19.23
C PHE A 285 22.58 14.99 19.03
N ALA A 286 21.32 15.31 19.37
CA ALA A 286 20.21 14.38 19.20
C ALA A 286 20.02 13.96 17.73
N ALA A 287 20.26 14.86 16.77
CA ALA A 287 20.12 14.55 15.35
C ALA A 287 21.40 13.94 14.74
N LEU A 288 22.57 14.55 14.98
CA LEU A 288 23.80 14.19 14.26
C LEU A 288 24.68 13.16 14.97
N GLY A 289 24.56 13.06 16.30
CA GLY A 289 25.50 12.35 17.15
C GLY A 289 26.85 13.08 17.29
N ASP A 290 27.87 12.34 17.73
CA ASP A 290 29.24 12.83 17.82
C ASP A 290 30.27 11.79 17.32
N GLN A 291 31.53 11.91 17.73
CA GLN A 291 32.61 11.00 17.33
C GLN A 291 32.37 9.54 17.78
N ARG A 292 31.65 9.35 18.88
CA ARG A 292 31.49 8.06 19.58
C ARG A 292 30.06 7.56 19.53
N LEU A 293 29.10 8.44 19.72
CA LEU A 293 27.69 8.10 19.88
C LEU A 293 26.89 8.52 18.64
N ALA A 294 25.97 7.66 18.22
CA ALA A 294 24.97 8.03 17.23
C ALA A 294 24.02 9.10 17.79
N GLY A 295 23.39 9.84 16.88
CA GLY A 295 22.22 10.65 17.22
C GLY A 295 21.12 9.74 17.75
N LYS A 296 20.25 10.30 18.59
CA LYS A 296 19.14 9.54 19.15
C LYS A 296 17.84 9.67 18.34
N ASN A 297 17.69 10.76 17.59
CA ASN A 297 16.55 10.96 16.71
C ASN A 297 16.68 10.11 15.44
N GLU A 298 15.54 9.70 14.91
CA GLU A 298 15.47 9.18 13.56
C GLU A 298 15.51 10.36 12.58
N GLU A 299 16.51 10.37 11.69
CA GLU A 299 16.75 11.46 10.76
C GLU A 299 17.08 10.88 9.37
N ALA A 300 16.80 11.64 8.32
CA ALA A 300 17.18 11.32 6.96
C ALA A 300 17.72 12.56 6.24
N CYS A 301 18.94 12.44 5.72
CA CYS A 301 19.65 13.50 5.03
C CYS A 301 20.20 12.99 3.69
N LEU A 302 20.27 13.89 2.71
CA LEU A 302 20.98 13.63 1.46
C LEU A 302 22.38 14.23 1.55
N TYR A 303 23.37 13.40 1.26
CA TYR A 303 24.73 13.85 0.99
C TYR A 303 24.92 14.04 -0.51
N ARG A 304 25.60 15.12 -0.90
CA ARG A 304 26.01 15.39 -2.27
C ARG A 304 27.41 15.96 -2.33
N LYS A 305 28.26 15.38 -3.19
CA LYS A 305 29.53 15.98 -3.60
C LYS A 305 29.28 16.95 -4.75
N MET A 306 29.71 18.20 -4.61
CA MET A 306 29.53 19.25 -5.61
C MET A 306 30.88 19.88 -5.99
N PRO A 307 31.00 20.50 -7.18
CA PRO A 307 32.18 21.28 -7.52
C PRO A 307 32.48 22.36 -6.45
N PRO A 308 33.75 22.73 -6.23
CA PRO A 308 34.12 23.75 -5.25
C PRO A 308 33.34 25.05 -5.44
N GLY A 309 32.73 25.55 -4.37
CA GLY A 309 31.94 26.80 -4.35
C GLY A 309 30.51 26.68 -4.88
N ALA A 310 30.16 25.61 -5.60
CA ALA A 310 28.85 25.47 -6.23
C ALA A 310 27.70 25.33 -5.21
N ALA A 311 27.97 24.82 -4.01
CA ALA A 311 26.94 24.64 -2.99
C ALA A 311 26.44 25.99 -2.45
N LEU A 312 27.36 26.94 -2.22
CA LEU A 312 27.02 28.28 -1.73
C LEU A 312 26.23 29.08 -2.75
N GLU A 313 26.63 29.00 -4.03
CA GLU A 313 25.93 29.66 -5.14
C GLU A 313 24.51 29.09 -5.30
N THR A 314 24.37 27.76 -5.31
CA THR A 314 23.07 27.08 -5.47
C THR A 314 22.09 27.44 -4.37
N LEU A 315 22.58 27.60 -3.13
CA LEU A 315 21.78 27.95 -1.95
C LEU A 315 21.69 29.47 -1.70
N ALA A 316 22.33 30.29 -2.54
CA ALA A 316 22.45 31.74 -2.38
C ALA A 316 23.02 32.19 -1.01
N LEU A 317 23.90 31.38 -0.42
CA LEU A 317 24.54 31.64 0.88
C LEU A 317 25.81 32.48 0.76
N ASP A 318 26.33 32.67 -0.45
CA ASP A 318 27.41 33.59 -0.80
C ASP A 318 27.15 35.00 -0.23
N LYS A 319 25.94 35.53 -0.45
CA LYS A 319 25.54 36.87 0.02
C LYS A 319 25.59 37.02 1.54
N ALA A 320 25.27 35.95 2.27
CA ALA A 320 25.35 35.94 3.73
C ALA A 320 26.81 35.91 4.20
N LEU A 321 27.67 35.15 3.52
CA LEU A 321 29.08 34.98 3.87
C LEU A 321 29.96 36.16 3.44
N ASP A 322 29.56 36.91 2.41
CA ASP A 322 30.23 38.14 1.97
C ASP A 322 29.96 39.32 2.92
N ALA A 323 28.92 39.21 3.74
CA ALA A 323 28.63 40.19 4.79
C ALA A 323 29.66 40.09 5.94
N LYS A 324 29.78 41.18 6.71
CA LYS A 324 30.63 41.16 7.91
C LYS A 324 30.05 40.20 8.96
N PRO A 325 30.88 39.40 9.66
CA PRO A 325 30.42 38.56 10.75
C PRO A 325 29.64 39.36 11.81
N THR A 326 28.51 38.81 12.22
CA THR A 326 27.65 39.40 13.26
C THR A 326 28.27 39.13 14.64
N PRO A 327 28.56 40.17 15.44
CA PRO A 327 29.05 39.97 16.80
C PRO A 327 27.94 39.36 17.66
N VAL A 328 28.32 38.46 18.59
CA VAL A 328 27.39 37.72 19.47
C VAL A 328 26.44 38.65 20.25
N SER A 329 26.89 39.87 20.59
CA SER A 329 26.07 40.89 21.26
C SER A 329 24.87 41.39 20.46
N ARG A 330 24.88 41.24 19.12
CA ARG A 330 23.79 41.64 18.22
C ARG A 330 22.79 40.52 17.90
N ILE A 331 23.07 39.28 18.29
CA ILE A 331 22.14 38.16 18.15
C ILE A 331 21.03 38.34 19.19
N ALA A 332 19.77 38.04 18.91
CA ALA A 332 18.68 38.10 19.90
C ALA A 332 18.96 37.19 21.12
N PRO A 333 18.42 37.49 22.32
CA PRO A 333 18.54 36.62 23.48
C PRO A 333 17.94 35.23 23.18
N TYR A 334 18.61 34.19 23.66
CA TYR A 334 18.13 32.82 23.48
C TYR A 334 16.82 32.61 24.25
N ARG A 335 15.78 32.18 23.54
CA ARG A 335 14.47 31.81 24.07
C ARG A 335 14.20 30.38 23.59
N PRO A 336 14.44 29.36 24.43
CA PRO A 336 14.15 27.99 24.05
C PRO A 336 12.63 27.84 23.82
N THR A 337 12.26 27.09 22.79
CA THR A 337 10.87 26.69 22.56
C THR A 337 10.40 25.79 23.71
N PRO A 338 9.14 25.92 24.18
CA PRO A 338 8.57 25.00 25.16
C PRO A 338 8.72 23.55 24.71
N ALA A 339 9.02 22.66 25.65
CA ALA A 339 9.08 21.24 25.35
C ALA A 339 7.68 20.72 25.02
N ILE A 340 7.56 19.98 23.92
CA ILE A 340 6.33 19.25 23.58
C ILE A 340 6.14 18.15 24.64
N PRO A 341 4.93 17.99 25.22
CA PRO A 341 4.67 17.00 26.28
C PRO A 341 4.54 15.58 25.70
N LEU A 342 5.63 15.07 25.11
CA LEU A 342 5.66 13.80 24.38
C LEU A 342 5.28 12.58 25.24
N GLU A 343 5.63 12.58 26.52
CA GLU A 343 5.25 11.50 27.45
C GLU A 343 3.75 11.52 27.74
N GLU A 344 3.15 12.69 27.91
CA GLU A 344 1.71 12.83 28.10
C GLU A 344 0.95 12.40 26.85
N LEU A 345 1.41 12.82 25.67
CA LEU A 345 0.84 12.40 24.39
C LEU A 345 0.92 10.88 24.20
N ALA A 346 2.07 10.26 24.51
CA ALA A 346 2.23 8.80 24.46
C ALA A 346 1.25 8.08 25.41
N GLN A 347 1.02 8.64 26.59
CA GLN A 347 0.11 8.09 27.59
C GLN A 347 -1.36 8.14 27.15
N LYS A 348 -1.75 9.03 26.24
CA LYS A 348 -3.14 9.12 25.77
C LYS A 348 -3.43 8.27 24.53
N GLN A 349 -2.44 7.59 23.96
CA GLN A 349 -2.63 6.76 22.76
C GLN A 349 -3.46 5.51 23.07
N PRO A 350 -4.58 5.25 22.36
CA PRO A 350 -5.36 4.04 22.56
C PRO A 350 -4.79 2.78 21.89
N GLY A 351 -3.85 2.93 20.96
CA GLY A 351 -3.37 1.85 20.09
C GLY A 351 -3.96 1.93 18.69
N HIS A 352 -4.02 0.80 17.99
CA HIS A 352 -4.37 0.73 16.58
C HIS A 352 -5.72 0.07 16.35
N PHE A 353 -6.49 0.62 15.42
CA PHE A 353 -7.82 0.13 15.08
C PHE A 353 -7.89 -0.17 13.59
N ARG A 354 -8.28 -1.40 13.28
CA ARG A 354 -8.53 -1.84 11.91
C ARG A 354 -9.96 -2.32 11.81
N LEU A 355 -10.63 -1.91 10.76
CA LEU A 355 -11.94 -2.44 10.39
C LEU A 355 -11.80 -3.24 9.10
N GLN A 356 -12.24 -4.49 9.15
CA GLN A 356 -12.37 -5.36 7.99
C GLN A 356 -13.82 -5.85 7.96
N ARG A 357 -14.57 -5.45 6.94
CA ARG A 357 -16.03 -5.66 6.84
C ARG A 357 -16.77 -5.11 8.08
N LYS A 358 -17.21 -5.99 8.98
CA LYS A 358 -17.88 -5.68 10.26
C LYS A 358 -17.08 -6.17 11.48
N GLU A 359 -15.83 -6.55 11.27
CA GLU A 359 -14.93 -6.97 12.34
C GLU A 359 -13.91 -5.85 12.62
N LEU A 360 -13.97 -5.29 13.82
CA LEU A 360 -13.03 -4.34 14.35
C LEU A 360 -11.93 -5.08 15.11
N THR A 361 -10.69 -5.03 14.63
CA THR A 361 -9.51 -5.45 15.40
C THR A 361 -8.92 -4.25 16.12
N TRP A 362 -8.72 -4.37 17.44
CA TRP A 362 -8.00 -3.40 18.26
C TRP A 362 -6.71 -4.01 18.81
N ILE A 363 -5.60 -3.35 18.55
CA ILE A 363 -4.28 -3.68 19.11
C ILE A 363 -3.95 -2.61 20.15
N PRO A 364 -4.18 -2.90 21.45
CA PRO A 364 -3.96 -1.92 22.51
C PRO A 364 -2.46 -1.69 22.75
N VAL A 365 -2.13 -0.47 23.19
CA VAL A 365 -0.84 -0.21 23.84
C VAL A 365 -0.92 -0.58 25.33
N PRO A 366 0.21 -0.85 26.00
CA PRO A 366 0.22 -1.30 27.40
C PRO A 366 -0.54 -0.40 28.39
N SER A 367 -0.68 0.90 28.09
CA SER A 367 -1.45 1.84 28.93
C SER A 367 -2.96 1.61 28.91
N PHE A 368 -3.50 1.00 27.85
CA PHE A 368 -4.93 0.75 27.67
C PHE A 368 -5.27 -0.75 27.53
N ASP A 369 -4.27 -1.64 27.56
CA ASP A 369 -4.48 -3.10 27.56
C ASP A 369 -4.99 -3.59 28.92
N ARG A 370 -6.29 -3.39 29.15
CA ARG A 370 -6.96 -3.68 30.42
C ARG A 370 -8.28 -4.43 30.19
N PRO A 371 -8.66 -5.41 31.02
CA PRO A 371 -9.90 -6.17 30.82
C PRO A 371 -11.16 -5.29 30.88
N ASP A 372 -11.11 -4.20 31.65
CA ASP A 372 -12.17 -3.20 31.82
C ASP A 372 -12.14 -2.08 30.77
N ALA A 373 -11.28 -2.17 29.76
CA ALA A 373 -11.22 -1.20 28.68
C ALA A 373 -12.45 -1.29 27.76
N VAL A 374 -13.11 -0.15 27.55
CA VAL A 374 -14.27 0.00 26.67
C VAL A 374 -13.87 0.80 25.44
N VAL A 375 -14.12 0.25 24.25
CA VAL A 375 -13.92 0.94 22.97
C VAL A 375 -15.19 1.68 22.59
N GLU A 376 -15.05 2.96 22.24
CA GLU A 376 -16.10 3.83 21.71
C GLU A 376 -15.79 4.14 20.24
N LEU A 377 -16.76 3.94 19.36
CA LEU A 377 -16.65 4.24 17.94
C LEU A 377 -17.26 5.60 17.62
N LEU A 378 -16.55 6.38 16.79
CA LEU A 378 -16.92 7.74 16.44
C LEU A 378 -17.03 7.89 14.91
N ASP A 379 -17.91 8.79 14.47
CA ASP A 379 -18.07 9.16 13.07
C ASP A 379 -17.01 10.20 12.61
N ALA A 380 -17.12 10.69 11.37
CA ALA A 380 -16.20 11.68 10.81
C ALA A 380 -16.23 13.05 11.51
N ARG A 381 -17.27 13.34 12.30
CA ARG A 381 -17.42 14.56 13.11
C ARG A 381 -17.00 14.34 14.55
N SER A 382 -16.42 13.19 14.86
CA SER A 382 -16.05 12.76 16.21
C SER A 382 -17.24 12.57 17.16
N GLU A 383 -18.44 12.34 16.62
CA GLU A 383 -19.65 12.02 17.38
C GLU A 383 -19.78 10.51 17.59
N ASN A 384 -20.38 10.09 18.71
CA ASN A 384 -20.47 8.67 19.06
C ASN A 384 -21.52 7.94 18.23
N LEU A 385 -21.11 6.83 17.59
CA LEU A 385 -21.99 6.00 16.76
C LEU A 385 -22.91 5.06 17.55
N ASN A 386 -22.80 5.03 18.89
CA ASN A 386 -23.61 4.22 19.81
C ASN A 386 -23.82 2.78 19.32
N THR A 387 -22.75 2.15 18.83
CA THR A 387 -22.76 0.81 18.24
C THR A 387 -22.46 -0.26 19.29
N THR A 388 -23.11 -1.41 19.17
CA THR A 388 -22.81 -2.60 19.98
C THR A 388 -21.55 -3.29 19.47
N LEU A 389 -20.59 -3.52 20.36
CA LEU A 389 -19.36 -4.28 20.09
C LEU A 389 -19.46 -5.65 20.77
N THR A 390 -19.48 -6.72 19.98
CA THR A 390 -19.52 -8.09 20.51
C THR A 390 -18.15 -8.74 20.34
N PRO A 391 -17.46 -9.19 21.41
CA PRO A 391 -16.13 -9.80 21.30
C PRO A 391 -16.13 -11.05 20.42
N VAL A 392 -15.08 -11.18 19.59
CA VAL A 392 -14.84 -12.33 18.72
C VAL A 392 -13.42 -12.87 19.00
N ALA A 393 -13.22 -14.17 18.81
CA ALA A 393 -11.89 -14.78 18.94
C ALA A 393 -10.98 -14.28 17.81
N SER A 394 -9.79 -13.80 18.16
CA SER A 394 -8.73 -13.45 17.19
C SER A 394 -7.34 -13.71 17.79
N ALA A 395 -6.42 -14.12 16.95
CA ALA A 395 -4.99 -14.29 17.20
C ALA A 395 -4.19 -12.96 17.09
N ALA A 396 -4.73 -11.94 16.42
CA ALA A 396 -4.03 -10.69 16.10
C ALA A 396 -4.30 -9.52 17.07
N GLY A 397 -5.16 -9.70 18.07
CA GLY A 397 -5.53 -8.66 19.03
C GLY A 397 -6.90 -8.89 19.65
N ARG A 398 -7.55 -7.81 20.13
CA ARG A 398 -8.95 -7.87 20.58
C ARG A 398 -9.86 -7.60 19.39
N ALA A 399 -10.63 -8.60 18.96
CA ALA A 399 -11.57 -8.46 17.86
C ALA A 399 -13.01 -8.26 18.37
N PHE A 400 -13.78 -7.44 17.64
CA PHE A 400 -15.17 -7.15 17.93
C PHE A 400 -16.00 -7.17 16.66
N GLN A 401 -17.13 -7.85 16.68
CA GLN A 401 -18.17 -7.69 15.66
C GLN A 401 -18.93 -6.40 15.93
N ILE A 402 -19.15 -5.60 14.88
CA ILE A 402 -19.84 -4.30 14.96
C ILE A 402 -21.19 -4.35 14.25
N GLU A 403 -22.23 -3.90 14.94
CA GLU A 403 -23.58 -3.71 14.38
C GLU A 403 -23.81 -2.22 14.06
N ALA A 404 -23.02 -1.70 13.12
CA ALA A 404 -23.19 -0.34 12.61
C ALA A 404 -23.88 -0.35 11.25
N THR A 405 -24.47 0.78 10.85
CA THR A 405 -24.88 1.06 9.46
C THR A 405 -23.81 1.83 8.70
N GLN A 406 -23.10 2.72 9.40
CA GLN A 406 -22.04 3.58 8.87
C GLN A 406 -20.66 3.11 9.35
N SER A 407 -19.64 3.27 8.50
CA SER A 407 -18.26 2.95 8.88
C SER A 407 -17.67 3.97 9.87
N PRO A 408 -17.17 3.55 11.05
CA PRO A 408 -16.53 4.44 12.03
C PRO A 408 -15.27 5.11 11.50
N ALA A 409 -15.09 6.40 11.75
CA ALA A 409 -13.90 7.15 11.36
C ALA A 409 -12.81 7.12 12.43
N PHE A 410 -13.24 7.22 13.69
CA PHE A 410 -12.33 7.20 14.83
C PHE A 410 -12.79 6.21 15.88
N ALA A 411 -11.86 5.85 16.76
CA ALA A 411 -12.11 5.10 17.95
C ALA A 411 -11.45 5.77 19.15
N ARG A 412 -12.03 5.58 20.32
CA ARG A 412 -11.53 6.06 21.61
C ARG A 412 -11.67 4.95 22.64
N VAL A 413 -10.79 4.93 23.64
CA VAL A 413 -10.79 3.92 24.69
C VAL A 413 -10.99 4.57 26.04
N ARG A 414 -11.86 3.98 26.86
CA ARG A 414 -12.11 4.37 28.24
C ARG A 414 -11.72 3.25 29.20
N VAL A 415 -10.95 3.58 30.23
CA VAL A 415 -10.58 2.67 31.32
C VAL A 415 -10.84 3.39 32.63
N GLY A 416 -11.93 3.03 33.32
CA GLY A 416 -12.42 3.79 34.48
C GLY A 416 -12.73 5.25 34.11
N GLU A 417 -12.07 6.20 34.77
CA GLU A 417 -12.18 7.64 34.48
C GLU A 417 -11.21 8.13 33.39
N ARG A 418 -10.25 7.29 32.99
CA ARG A 418 -9.24 7.67 31.99
C ARG A 418 -9.82 7.50 30.58
N VAL A 419 -9.66 8.54 29.77
CA VAL A 419 -10.10 8.58 28.37
C VAL A 419 -8.88 8.80 27.48
N SER A 420 -8.73 8.00 26.43
CA SER A 420 -7.68 8.17 25.43
C SER A 420 -7.97 9.35 24.50
N SER A 421 -6.98 9.80 23.74
CA SER A 421 -7.22 10.59 22.52
C SER A 421 -7.98 9.74 21.49
N ILE A 422 -8.56 10.39 20.49
CA ILE A 422 -9.12 9.67 19.34
C ILE A 422 -7.98 9.04 18.52
N ALA A 423 -8.24 7.89 17.92
CA ALA A 423 -7.38 7.26 16.92
C ALA A 423 -8.15 6.98 15.65
N ILE A 424 -7.47 7.02 14.51
CA ILE A 424 -8.05 6.71 13.21
C ILE A 424 -8.37 5.21 13.14
N VAL A 425 -9.54 4.88 12.60
CA VAL A 425 -9.90 3.51 12.23
C VAL A 425 -9.53 3.31 10.76
N HIS A 426 -8.56 2.43 10.50
CA HIS A 426 -8.19 2.06 9.14
C HIS A 426 -9.18 1.05 8.59
N VAL A 427 -9.98 1.48 7.61
CA VAL A 427 -10.95 0.65 6.90
C VAL A 427 -10.23 -0.02 5.74
N GLN A 428 -9.86 -1.28 5.92
CA GLN A 428 -8.95 -1.98 5.02
C GLN A 428 -9.48 -2.01 3.59
N GLU A 429 -10.77 -2.29 3.42
CA GLU A 429 -11.45 -2.31 2.13
C GLU A 429 -11.36 -0.96 1.40
N SER A 430 -11.62 0.15 2.11
CA SER A 430 -11.62 1.49 1.53
C SER A 430 -10.23 1.89 1.02
N ILE A 431 -9.19 1.52 1.77
CA ILE A 431 -7.79 1.77 1.39
C ILE A 431 -7.42 0.94 0.15
N LEU A 432 -7.74 -0.36 0.16
CA LEU A 432 -7.45 -1.25 -0.96
C LEU A 432 -8.24 -0.87 -2.23
N GLU A 433 -9.44 -0.31 -2.07
CA GLU A 433 -10.22 0.22 -3.19
C GLU A 433 -9.54 1.38 -3.90
N GLN A 434 -8.75 2.19 -3.18
CA GLN A 434 -7.95 3.23 -3.82
C GLN A 434 -6.85 2.66 -4.72
N LEU A 435 -6.41 1.42 -4.47
CA LEU A 435 -5.34 0.77 -5.24
C LEU A 435 -5.82 0.22 -6.59
N LYS A 436 -7.14 0.16 -6.80
CA LYS A 436 -7.70 -0.27 -8.08
C LYS A 436 -7.28 0.74 -9.15
N VAL A 437 -6.73 0.22 -10.24
CA VAL A 437 -6.20 1.02 -11.37
C VAL A 437 -7.26 2.03 -11.82
N GLY A 438 -6.86 3.27 -12.16
CA GLY A 438 -7.78 4.37 -12.49
C GLY A 438 -8.96 3.92 -13.36
N LYS A 439 -10.18 4.29 -12.94
CA LYS A 439 -11.43 3.93 -13.61
C LYS A 439 -11.45 4.57 -15.01
N THR A 440 -11.12 3.79 -16.03
CA THR A 440 -11.36 4.22 -17.42
C THR A 440 -12.85 4.17 -17.69
N LYS A 441 -13.32 4.92 -18.69
CA LYS A 441 -14.73 4.86 -19.13
C LYS A 441 -15.17 3.42 -19.41
N LYS A 442 -14.29 2.60 -20.01
CA LYS A 442 -14.56 1.18 -20.27
C LYS A 442 -14.69 0.36 -19.00
N ILE A 443 -13.78 0.54 -18.03
CA ILE A 443 -13.89 -0.15 -16.74
C ILE A 443 -15.17 0.28 -16.03
N GLN A 444 -15.52 1.57 -16.07
CA GLN A 444 -16.76 2.07 -15.49
C GLN A 444 -17.99 1.48 -16.19
N GLU A 445 -18.01 1.43 -17.54
CA GLU A 445 -19.07 0.79 -18.32
C GLU A 445 -19.22 -0.71 -17.96
N ALA A 446 -18.12 -1.43 -17.71
CA ALA A 446 -18.17 -2.81 -17.20
C ALA A 446 -18.74 -2.88 -15.77
N LEU A 447 -18.30 -1.99 -14.87
CA LEU A 447 -18.76 -1.98 -13.48
C LEU A 447 -20.24 -1.60 -13.38
N ASP A 448 -20.69 -0.60 -14.12
CA ASP A 448 -22.11 -0.19 -14.19
C ASP A 448 -22.98 -1.34 -14.71
N ALA A 449 -22.45 -2.17 -15.61
CA ALA A 449 -23.15 -3.37 -16.04
C ALA A 449 -23.28 -4.41 -14.89
N LEU A 450 -22.33 -4.48 -13.95
CA LEU A 450 -22.39 -5.35 -12.77
C LEU A 450 -23.40 -4.88 -11.71
N ASP A 451 -23.69 -3.58 -11.64
CA ASP A 451 -24.64 -3.01 -10.66
C ASP A 451 -26.11 -3.18 -11.06
N THR A 452 -26.39 -3.56 -12.31
CA THR A 452 -27.76 -3.84 -12.79
C THR A 452 -28.23 -5.25 -12.43
N ASP A 453 -29.47 -5.36 -11.95
CA ASP A 453 -30.22 -6.57 -11.53
C ASP A 453 -29.48 -7.91 -11.70
N ALA A 454 -29.18 -8.56 -10.56
CA ALA A 454 -28.28 -9.70 -10.37
C ALA A 454 -28.65 -10.97 -11.16
N ALA A 455 -28.50 -10.94 -12.49
CA ALA A 455 -28.72 -12.07 -13.37
C ALA A 455 -27.38 -12.67 -13.84
N GLU A 456 -27.21 -13.97 -13.62
CA GLU A 456 -26.09 -14.74 -14.17
C GLU A 456 -26.19 -14.77 -15.70
N GLY A 457 -25.17 -14.27 -16.41
CA GLY A 457 -25.17 -14.28 -17.88
C GLY A 457 -23.80 -14.28 -18.52
N VAL A 458 -23.74 -14.65 -19.81
CA VAL A 458 -22.50 -14.74 -20.61
C VAL A 458 -21.76 -13.40 -20.66
N TRP A 459 -22.49 -12.28 -20.64
CA TRP A 459 -21.95 -10.92 -20.64
C TRP A 459 -20.97 -10.63 -19.48
N LEU A 460 -21.06 -11.36 -18.36
CA LEU A 460 -20.11 -11.24 -17.24
C LEU A 460 -18.69 -11.67 -17.66
N LEU A 461 -18.59 -12.64 -18.58
CA LEU A 461 -17.30 -13.07 -19.13
C LEU A 461 -16.70 -11.93 -19.96
N ASP A 462 -17.51 -11.27 -20.79
CA ASP A 462 -17.08 -10.12 -21.60
C ASP A 462 -16.67 -8.93 -20.70
N ALA A 463 -17.41 -8.67 -19.61
CA ALA A 463 -17.08 -7.63 -18.63
C ALA A 463 -15.74 -7.91 -17.93
N LEU A 464 -15.51 -9.16 -17.48
CA LEU A 464 -14.24 -9.56 -16.87
C LEU A 464 -13.07 -9.50 -17.87
N GLU A 465 -13.28 -9.93 -19.11
CA GLU A 465 -12.28 -9.80 -20.19
C GLU A 465 -11.94 -8.34 -20.48
N MET A 466 -12.94 -7.45 -20.52
CA MET A 466 -12.73 -6.02 -20.71
C MET A 466 -11.95 -5.39 -19.55
N ILE A 467 -12.32 -5.71 -18.30
CA ILE A 467 -11.59 -5.28 -17.11
C ILE A 467 -10.13 -5.73 -17.18
N ASP A 468 -9.89 -7.00 -17.48
CA ASP A 468 -8.54 -7.56 -17.55
C ASP A 468 -7.71 -6.98 -18.69
N ALA A 469 -8.32 -6.73 -19.85
CA ALA A 469 -7.65 -6.12 -20.99
C ALA A 469 -7.23 -4.67 -20.68
N GLU A 470 -8.13 -3.89 -20.07
CA GLU A 470 -7.87 -2.48 -19.80
C GLU A 470 -6.93 -2.29 -18.59
N GLU A 471 -7.03 -3.12 -17.55
CA GLU A 471 -6.03 -3.13 -16.47
C GLU A 471 -4.64 -3.50 -16.97
N ARG A 472 -4.51 -4.51 -17.84
CA ARG A 472 -3.22 -4.86 -18.47
C ARG A 472 -2.70 -3.71 -19.33
N ARG A 473 -3.58 -3.06 -20.09
CA ARG A 473 -3.20 -1.89 -20.89
C ARG A 473 -2.71 -0.74 -20.02
N LEU A 474 -3.37 -0.46 -18.90
CA LEU A 474 -2.98 0.61 -17.96
C LEU A 474 -1.68 0.29 -17.24
N ALA A 475 -1.47 -0.98 -16.85
CA ALA A 475 -0.22 -1.44 -16.26
C ALA A 475 0.97 -1.29 -17.23
N LEU A 476 0.73 -1.42 -18.54
CA LEU A 476 1.72 -1.29 -19.61
C LEU A 476 1.76 0.12 -20.22
N ALA A 477 0.90 1.05 -19.78
CA ALA A 477 0.78 2.36 -20.41
C ALA A 477 1.94 3.28 -19.98
N PRO A 478 2.70 3.84 -20.93
CA PRO A 478 3.70 4.85 -20.59
C PRO A 478 3.00 6.11 -20.03
N PRO A 479 3.68 6.88 -19.15
CA PRO A 479 3.10 8.08 -18.56
C PRO A 479 2.64 9.05 -19.66
N ARG A 480 1.43 9.61 -19.52
CA ARG A 480 0.86 10.59 -20.45
C ARG A 480 1.78 11.82 -20.54
N ARG A 481 2.64 11.84 -21.56
CA ARG A 481 3.42 13.02 -21.91
C ARG A 481 2.50 14.11 -22.46
N ARG A 482 2.42 15.26 -21.80
CA ARG A 482 2.14 16.50 -22.54
C ARG A 482 3.35 16.78 -23.43
N GLY A 483 3.12 16.64 -24.74
CA GLY A 483 3.90 17.10 -25.90
C GLY A 483 5.41 17.30 -25.75
N GLY A 484 6.18 16.45 -26.43
CA GLY A 484 7.58 16.75 -26.75
C GLY A 484 8.37 15.55 -27.29
N GLY A 485 8.68 15.59 -28.59
CA GLY A 485 9.85 14.94 -29.19
C GLY A 485 9.83 13.40 -29.31
N ARG A 486 9.48 12.92 -30.51
CA ARG A 486 9.52 11.51 -30.93
C ARG A 486 10.98 11.09 -31.22
N ARG A 487 11.47 10.03 -30.58
CA ARG A 487 12.51 9.15 -31.17
C ARG A 487 12.36 7.73 -30.65
N ARG A 488 12.13 6.80 -31.59
CA ARG A 488 12.12 5.35 -31.42
C ARG A 488 13.55 4.85 -31.32
N ASN A 489 13.78 3.83 -30.49
CA ASN A 489 14.54 2.64 -30.89
C ASN A 489 14.14 1.46 -29.99
N THR A 490 13.88 0.34 -30.63
CA THR A 490 13.56 -0.98 -30.08
C THR A 490 14.84 -1.76 -29.85
N ALA A 491 14.98 -2.41 -28.69
CA ALA A 491 15.92 -3.50 -28.47
C ALA A 491 15.28 -4.51 -27.50
N GLU A 492 15.24 -5.75 -27.95
CA GLU A 492 14.66 -6.92 -27.27
C GLU A 492 15.51 -7.29 -26.05
N ALA A 493 14.87 -7.53 -24.90
CA ALA A 493 15.52 -8.00 -23.68
C ALA A 493 15.22 -9.49 -23.47
N GLN A 494 16.29 -10.28 -23.42
CA GLN A 494 16.28 -11.71 -23.18
C GLN A 494 16.03 -12.03 -21.70
N THR A 495 15.15 -13.01 -21.46
CA THR A 495 14.76 -13.56 -20.17
C THR A 495 15.92 -14.37 -19.56
N GLN A 496 16.36 -14.04 -18.34
CA GLN A 496 17.26 -14.88 -17.56
C GLN A 496 16.47 -15.72 -16.56
N SER A 497 16.69 -17.04 -16.60
CA SER A 497 15.97 -18.04 -15.82
C SER A 497 16.32 -17.99 -14.34
N GLY A 498 15.29 -18.12 -13.49
CA GLY A 498 15.44 -18.33 -12.05
C GLY A 498 16.09 -19.68 -11.73
N ARG A 499 16.63 -19.76 -10.52
CA ARG A 499 17.30 -20.97 -9.97
C ARG A 499 16.24 -21.95 -9.46
N GLU A 500 16.29 -23.19 -9.93
CA GLU A 500 15.49 -24.30 -9.39
C GLU A 500 15.96 -24.67 -7.97
N LEU A 501 15.01 -24.85 -7.06
CA LEU A 501 15.21 -25.39 -5.71
C LEU A 501 14.90 -26.88 -5.72
N SER A 502 15.58 -27.64 -4.86
CA SER A 502 15.31 -29.07 -4.71
C SER A 502 13.98 -29.34 -4.00
N PHE A 503 13.39 -30.52 -4.22
CA PHE A 503 12.13 -30.93 -3.60
C PHE A 503 12.17 -30.91 -2.06
N GLU A 504 13.32 -31.24 -1.45
CA GLU A 504 13.49 -31.17 0.01
C GLU A 504 13.57 -29.73 0.52
N GLU A 505 14.25 -28.82 -0.20
CA GLU A 505 14.28 -27.39 0.13
C GLU A 505 12.89 -26.74 -0.04
N PHE A 506 12.09 -27.24 -0.99
CA PHE A 506 10.70 -26.83 -1.21
C PHE A 506 9.74 -27.30 -0.08
N ILE A 507 9.95 -28.50 0.46
CA ILE A 507 9.13 -29.04 1.55
C ILE A 507 9.51 -28.44 2.91
N ALA A 508 10.79 -28.15 3.15
CA ALA A 508 11.24 -27.51 4.40
C ALA A 508 10.71 -26.07 4.58
N ALA A 509 10.39 -25.38 3.47
CA ALA A 509 9.78 -24.05 3.49
C ALA A 509 8.26 -24.06 3.81
N ARG A 510 7.63 -25.24 3.94
CA ARG A 510 6.18 -25.43 4.04
C ARG A 510 5.65 -25.75 5.44
N SER A 511 6.49 -25.78 6.46
CA SER A 511 6.04 -26.01 7.84
C SER A 511 6.14 -24.77 8.72
N PRO A 512 5.19 -23.82 8.62
CA PRO A 512 4.77 -23.03 9.76
C PRO A 512 3.61 -23.72 10.49
N GLU A 513 3.70 -23.78 11.81
CA GLU A 513 2.56 -24.07 12.70
C GLU A 513 1.38 -23.14 12.37
N MET A 514 0.17 -23.70 12.36
CA MET A 514 -1.08 -23.04 11.98
C MET A 514 -1.40 -21.82 12.86
N PRO A 515 -1.60 -20.62 12.30
CA PRO A 515 -2.20 -19.49 13.01
C PRO A 515 -3.71 -19.70 13.20
N ALA A 516 -4.26 -19.26 14.34
CA ALA A 516 -5.67 -19.44 14.69
C ALA A 516 -6.66 -18.53 13.91
N ASP A 517 -6.17 -17.57 13.10
CA ASP A 517 -7.00 -16.66 12.30
C ASP A 517 -6.90 -16.98 10.81
N LEU A 518 -7.81 -17.80 10.29
CA LEU A 518 -7.90 -18.23 8.89
C LEU A 518 -8.64 -17.21 7.98
N HIS A 519 -8.42 -15.91 8.17
CA HIS A 519 -8.93 -14.87 7.27
C HIS A 519 -7.84 -14.43 6.29
N SER A 520 -7.54 -15.26 5.29
CA SER A 520 -6.63 -14.91 4.20
C SER A 520 -7.29 -13.87 3.28
N ALA A 521 -6.61 -12.77 2.98
CA ALA A 521 -7.12 -11.73 2.10
C ALA A 521 -7.26 -12.25 0.66
N SER A 522 -8.13 -11.62 -0.14
CA SER A 522 -8.24 -11.97 -1.55
C SER A 522 -7.06 -11.42 -2.33
N SER A 523 -6.44 -12.27 -3.17
CA SER A 523 -5.41 -11.88 -4.13
C SER A 523 -5.91 -10.84 -5.15
N LEU A 524 -7.24 -10.81 -5.37
CA LEU A 524 -7.90 -9.92 -6.30
C LEU A 524 -8.33 -8.59 -5.67
N ALA A 525 -8.21 -8.39 -4.36
CA ALA A 525 -8.75 -7.24 -3.64
C ALA A 525 -8.36 -5.87 -4.26
N MET A 526 -7.20 -5.82 -4.92
CA MET A 526 -6.61 -4.62 -5.53
C MET A 526 -6.89 -4.51 -7.05
N SER A 527 -7.77 -5.35 -7.60
CA SER A 527 -8.22 -5.35 -9.01
C SER A 527 -9.73 -5.12 -9.08
N HIS A 528 -10.20 -4.54 -10.18
CA HIS A 528 -11.63 -4.46 -10.51
C HIS A 528 -12.25 -5.84 -10.74
N ALA A 529 -11.45 -6.89 -11.00
CA ALA A 529 -11.91 -8.28 -11.01
C ALA A 529 -12.50 -8.71 -9.65
N ASN A 530 -12.14 -8.05 -8.55
CA ASN A 530 -12.77 -8.27 -7.25
C ASN A 530 -14.27 -7.92 -7.26
N SER A 531 -14.71 -6.99 -8.10
CA SER A 531 -16.13 -6.66 -8.23
C SER A 531 -16.91 -7.81 -8.86
N VAL A 532 -16.31 -8.52 -9.84
CA VAL A 532 -16.89 -9.74 -10.41
C VAL A 532 -16.94 -10.86 -9.37
N ARG A 533 -15.87 -11.01 -8.56
CA ARG A 533 -15.87 -11.95 -7.42
C ARG A 533 -16.97 -11.65 -6.40
N ALA A 534 -17.14 -10.37 -6.03
CA ALA A 534 -18.18 -9.92 -5.11
C ALA A 534 -19.57 -10.21 -5.68
N LEU A 535 -19.82 -9.90 -6.95
CA LEU A 535 -21.08 -10.22 -7.62
C LEU A 535 -21.35 -11.73 -7.62
N LEU A 536 -20.35 -12.57 -7.91
CA LEU A 536 -20.49 -14.03 -7.85
C LEU A 536 -20.91 -14.51 -6.45
N ASN A 537 -20.37 -13.89 -5.40
CA ASN A 537 -20.77 -14.17 -4.01
C ASN A 537 -22.22 -13.71 -3.76
N THR A 538 -22.60 -12.51 -4.19
CA THR A 538 -23.97 -11.98 -4.06
C THR A 538 -24.99 -12.86 -4.79
N VAL A 539 -24.67 -13.30 -6.01
CA VAL A 539 -25.52 -14.15 -6.86
C VAL A 539 -25.87 -15.49 -6.19
N ILE A 540 -24.92 -16.09 -5.48
CA ILE A 540 -25.15 -17.34 -4.74
C ILE A 540 -25.71 -17.11 -3.33
N GLY A 541 -25.96 -15.86 -2.94
CA GLY A 541 -26.57 -15.50 -1.65
C GLY A 541 -25.59 -15.28 -0.50
N ILE A 542 -24.29 -15.10 -0.80
CA ILE A 542 -23.29 -14.68 0.19
C ILE A 542 -23.26 -13.15 0.20
N SER A 543 -23.91 -12.53 1.20
CA SER A 543 -23.77 -11.09 1.40
C SER A 543 -22.42 -10.79 2.07
N GLU A 544 -21.54 -10.08 1.35
CA GLU A 544 -20.49 -9.32 2.00
C GLU A 544 -21.14 -8.04 2.55
N GLU A 545 -21.72 -8.10 3.74
CA GLU A 545 -22.25 -6.89 4.39
C GLU A 545 -21.10 -5.89 4.61
N ARG A 546 -21.04 -4.87 3.76
CA ARG A 546 -20.13 -3.73 3.89
C ARG A 546 -20.88 -2.56 4.48
N LEU A 547 -20.20 -1.82 5.34
CA LEU A 547 -20.72 -0.57 5.89
C LEU A 547 -20.63 0.53 4.84
N GLU A 548 -21.65 1.38 4.78
CA GLU A 548 -21.65 2.51 3.86
C GLU A 548 -20.54 3.50 4.24
N ALA A 549 -19.83 3.97 3.22
CA ALA A 549 -18.82 5.00 3.38
C ALA A 549 -19.49 6.34 3.68
N ALA A 550 -19.03 7.00 4.73
CA ALA A 550 -19.43 8.36 5.08
C ALA A 550 -18.74 9.38 4.14
N ASP A 551 -19.18 9.49 2.89
CA ASP A 551 -18.65 10.53 1.99
C ASP A 551 -19.46 11.83 2.18
N GLU A 552 -18.92 12.79 2.93
CA GLU A 552 -19.39 14.19 2.94
C GLU A 552 -18.50 15.04 2.02
N GLU A 553 -19.10 15.88 1.17
CA GLU A 553 -18.38 16.88 0.36
C GLU A 553 -18.01 18.11 1.21
N PRO A 554 -16.76 18.63 1.14
CA PRO A 554 -16.34 19.72 2.00
C PRO A 554 -16.78 21.10 1.50
N GLU A 555 -17.13 21.98 2.45
CA GLU A 555 -17.09 23.44 2.26
C GLU A 555 -15.64 23.95 2.29
N ALA A 556 -15.32 24.94 1.46
CA ALA A 556 -13.97 25.52 1.36
C ALA A 556 -13.54 26.18 2.69
N LEU A 557 -12.39 25.76 3.23
CA LEU A 557 -11.83 26.27 4.49
C LEU A 557 -10.66 27.22 4.26
N HIS A 558 -10.59 28.23 5.13
CA HIS A 558 -9.44 29.10 5.28
C HIS A 558 -8.34 28.34 6.04
N LEU A 559 -7.19 28.14 5.38
CA LEU A 559 -5.99 27.57 5.99
C LEU A 559 -5.47 28.52 7.07
N ASP A 560 -5.67 28.17 8.34
CA ASP A 560 -5.03 28.87 9.44
C ASP A 560 -3.54 28.49 9.47
N MET A 561 -2.67 29.48 9.37
CA MET A 561 -1.22 29.30 9.30
C MET A 561 -0.64 29.17 10.72
N GLY A 562 -1.18 28.19 11.45
CA GLY A 562 -0.83 27.86 12.83
C GLY A 562 0.67 27.59 13.01
N ASP A 563 1.14 27.97 14.19
CA ASP A 563 2.54 28.06 14.60
C ASP A 563 3.16 26.67 14.83
N GLU A 564 4.23 26.34 14.09
CA GLU A 564 5.06 25.15 14.35
C GLU A 564 6.06 25.36 15.51
N THR A 565 5.86 26.38 16.32
CA THR A 565 6.50 26.54 17.62
C THR A 565 5.42 26.81 18.66
N GLY A 566 5.59 26.32 19.89
CA GLY A 566 4.67 26.69 20.97
C GLY A 566 4.73 28.20 21.19
N ASP A 567 3.65 28.87 20.78
CA ASP A 567 3.23 30.23 21.14
C ASP A 567 3.86 31.40 20.33
N GLY A 568 3.20 31.73 19.22
CA GLY A 568 3.59 32.75 18.24
C GLY A 568 2.58 33.89 18.13
N GLU A 569 1.83 34.16 19.20
CA GLU A 569 0.89 35.29 19.26
C GLU A 569 1.61 36.66 19.25
N ALA A 570 2.95 36.69 19.26
CA ALA A 570 3.74 37.93 19.33
C ALA A 570 4.36 38.43 18.00
N LEU A 571 4.12 37.77 16.86
CA LEU A 571 4.73 38.18 15.57
C LEU A 571 3.73 38.57 14.47
N LEU A 572 2.42 38.59 14.76
CA LEU A 572 1.36 38.98 13.82
C LEU A 572 1.12 40.50 13.68
N GLU A 573 1.79 41.37 14.46
CA GLU A 573 1.66 42.84 14.34
C GLU A 573 2.54 43.48 13.24
N ALA A 574 2.83 42.78 12.14
CA ALA A 574 3.49 43.41 10.98
C ALA A 574 2.84 42.97 9.67
N GLY A 575 1.74 43.66 9.37
CA GLY A 575 0.86 43.61 8.21
C GLY A 575 1.45 43.13 6.86
N GLY A 576 0.64 42.32 6.18
CA GLY A 576 0.69 42.05 4.76
C GLY A 576 -0.60 41.37 4.30
N GLU A 577 -1.59 42.17 3.88
CA GLU A 577 -2.84 41.69 3.29
C GLU A 577 -2.54 40.84 2.04
N PHE A 578 -3.02 39.59 2.03
CA PHE A 578 -3.09 38.78 0.82
C PHE A 578 -4.45 38.98 0.18
N GLY A 579 -4.45 39.68 -0.96
CA GLY A 579 -5.63 39.91 -1.79
C GLY A 579 -6.27 38.60 -2.24
N THR A 580 -7.56 38.49 -1.95
CA THR A 580 -8.47 37.48 -2.49
C THR A 580 -8.89 37.91 -3.88
N ASP A 581 -8.35 37.25 -4.91
CA ASP A 581 -8.92 37.31 -6.25
C ASP A 581 -8.94 35.92 -6.88
N VAL A 582 -10.01 35.19 -6.57
CA VAL A 582 -10.45 34.00 -7.32
C VAL A 582 -11.94 34.19 -7.60
N SER A 583 -12.26 35.06 -8.55
CA SER A 583 -13.61 35.19 -9.09
C SER A 583 -13.58 35.37 -10.61
N ALA A 584 -13.01 34.40 -11.33
CA ALA A 584 -13.22 34.29 -12.77
C ALA A 584 -12.87 32.89 -13.24
N LEU A 585 -13.86 31.99 -13.27
CA LEU A 585 -14.03 30.89 -14.23
C LEU A 585 -15.38 30.19 -13.96
N GLY A 586 -16.44 30.98 -13.84
CA GLY A 586 -17.82 30.51 -13.95
C GLY A 586 -18.21 30.49 -15.43
N GLY A 587 -17.85 29.42 -16.14
CA GLY A 587 -18.23 29.18 -17.52
C GLY A 587 -19.33 28.13 -17.59
N THR A 588 -20.58 28.57 -17.66
CA THR A 588 -21.75 27.75 -17.95
C THR A 588 -21.57 27.06 -19.31
N ILE A 589 -21.40 25.73 -19.32
CA ILE A 589 -21.61 24.92 -20.53
C ILE A 589 -22.90 24.13 -20.31
N ALA A 590 -24.00 24.73 -20.74
CA ALA A 590 -25.20 24.01 -21.09
C ALA A 590 -24.93 23.26 -22.41
N ASN A 591 -24.91 21.93 -22.34
CA ASN A 591 -25.12 20.98 -23.44
C ASN A 591 -25.66 19.72 -22.73
N GLY A 592 -26.96 19.42 -22.75
CA GLY A 592 -27.72 19.24 -23.99
C GLY A 592 -27.32 17.93 -24.66
N VAL A 593 -27.29 16.82 -23.91
CA VAL A 593 -27.30 15.47 -24.49
C VAL A 593 -28.46 14.74 -23.83
N GLU A 594 -29.49 14.51 -24.64
CA GLU A 594 -30.65 13.70 -24.32
C GLU A 594 -30.19 12.39 -23.69
N ALA A 595 -30.65 12.14 -22.47
CA ALA A 595 -30.58 10.84 -21.84
C ALA A 595 -31.40 9.87 -22.68
N GLY A 596 -30.74 9.18 -23.59
CA GLY A 596 -31.24 7.99 -24.27
C GLY A 596 -31.48 6.92 -23.23
N ASN A 597 -32.69 6.91 -22.68
CA ASN A 597 -33.25 5.87 -21.86
C ASN A 597 -33.51 4.66 -22.77
N ASP A 598 -32.47 3.86 -23.02
CA ASP A 598 -32.57 2.60 -23.76
C ASP A 598 -32.06 1.48 -22.85
N SER A 599 -32.90 1.13 -21.87
CA SER A 599 -32.81 -0.13 -21.14
C SER A 599 -33.11 -1.27 -22.11
N GLY A 600 -32.14 -1.55 -22.98
CA GLY A 600 -32.20 -2.66 -23.92
C GLY A 600 -32.46 -3.94 -23.14
N ALA A 601 -33.67 -4.49 -23.31
CA ALA A 601 -34.05 -5.80 -22.81
C ALA A 601 -32.97 -6.80 -23.25
N ARG A 602 -32.11 -7.18 -22.30
CA ARG A 602 -30.96 -8.05 -22.57
C ARG A 602 -31.50 -9.39 -23.06
N ARG A 603 -31.02 -9.81 -24.24
CA ARG A 603 -31.42 -11.09 -24.85
C ARG A 603 -31.07 -12.21 -23.89
N ALA A 604 -32.02 -13.08 -23.56
CA ALA A 604 -31.77 -14.26 -22.74
C ALA A 604 -30.71 -15.16 -23.41
N ASP A 605 -29.70 -15.55 -22.65
CA ASP A 605 -28.61 -16.40 -23.13
C ASP A 605 -29.16 -17.76 -23.58
N THR A 606 -28.76 -18.20 -24.77
CA THR A 606 -29.17 -19.51 -25.28
C THR A 606 -28.19 -20.60 -24.84
N ALA A 607 -28.65 -21.86 -24.81
CA ALA A 607 -27.79 -23.02 -24.54
C ALA A 607 -26.56 -23.08 -25.47
N ALA A 608 -26.69 -22.59 -26.71
CA ALA A 608 -25.60 -22.52 -27.68
C ALA A 608 -24.55 -21.44 -27.32
N ASP A 609 -24.96 -20.33 -26.71
CA ASP A 609 -24.05 -19.27 -26.29
C ASP A 609 -23.16 -19.75 -25.12
N ILE A 610 -23.76 -20.45 -24.17
CA ILE A 610 -23.05 -21.04 -23.03
C ILE A 610 -22.10 -22.14 -23.50
N ALA A 611 -22.56 -23.06 -24.36
CA ALA A 611 -21.71 -24.11 -24.91
C ALA A 611 -20.50 -23.55 -25.70
N ARG A 612 -20.70 -22.48 -26.49
CA ARG A 612 -19.59 -21.79 -27.17
C ARG A 612 -18.60 -21.15 -26.21
N SER A 613 -19.09 -20.57 -25.11
CA SER A 613 -18.25 -19.97 -24.08
C SER A 613 -17.38 -21.02 -23.37
N VAL A 614 -17.94 -22.22 -23.12
CA VAL A 614 -17.19 -23.37 -22.57
C VAL A 614 -16.07 -23.82 -23.50
N LEU A 615 -16.34 -23.94 -24.81
CA LEU A 615 -15.33 -24.32 -25.79
C LEU A 615 -14.20 -23.29 -25.86
N ARG A 616 -14.55 -22.00 -25.99
CA ARG A 616 -13.56 -20.90 -26.04
C ARG A 616 -12.69 -20.87 -24.78
N PHE A 617 -13.29 -21.08 -23.60
CA PHE A 617 -12.54 -21.15 -22.35
C PHE A 617 -11.53 -22.31 -22.37
N ASN A 618 -11.95 -23.52 -22.75
CA ASN A 618 -11.08 -24.71 -22.75
C ASN A 618 -9.89 -24.60 -23.72
N GLU A 619 -10.10 -23.95 -24.86
CA GLU A 619 -9.04 -23.61 -25.82
C GLU A 619 -8.08 -22.58 -25.21
N SER A 620 -8.61 -21.42 -24.79
CA SER A 620 -7.80 -20.32 -24.28
C SER A 620 -6.98 -20.66 -23.02
N ILE A 621 -7.51 -21.45 -22.10
CA ILE A 621 -6.77 -21.87 -20.89
C ILE A 621 -5.67 -22.89 -21.23
N GLY A 622 -5.86 -23.66 -22.30
CA GLY A 622 -4.84 -24.55 -22.84
C GLY A 622 -3.66 -23.78 -23.41
N GLU A 623 -3.94 -22.87 -24.32
CA GLU A 623 -2.94 -21.99 -24.94
C GLU A 623 -2.20 -21.17 -23.86
N ALA A 624 -2.96 -20.57 -22.93
CA ALA A 624 -2.36 -19.80 -21.84
C ALA A 624 -1.45 -20.65 -20.95
N ALA A 625 -1.79 -21.92 -20.70
CA ALA A 625 -0.91 -22.80 -19.95
C ALA A 625 0.34 -23.17 -20.76
N GLU A 626 0.28 -23.32 -22.08
CA GLU A 626 1.48 -23.58 -22.88
C GLU A 626 2.44 -22.39 -22.87
N GLU A 627 1.92 -21.16 -22.87
CA GLU A 627 2.72 -19.93 -22.93
C GLU A 627 3.19 -19.39 -21.56
N ARG A 628 2.40 -19.57 -20.50
CA ARG A 628 2.65 -18.96 -19.18
C ARG A 628 2.10 -19.78 -18.02
N GLU A 629 2.47 -19.38 -16.80
CA GLU A 629 1.82 -19.85 -15.58
C GLU A 629 0.40 -19.26 -15.47
N LEU A 630 -0.51 -20.04 -14.89
CA LEU A 630 -1.89 -19.62 -14.67
C LEU A 630 -1.97 -18.74 -13.42
N THR A 631 -2.95 -17.83 -13.40
CA THR A 631 -3.12 -16.84 -12.32
C THR A 631 -4.47 -17.00 -11.64
N THR A 632 -4.67 -16.32 -10.51
CA THR A 632 -5.97 -16.27 -9.82
C THR A 632 -7.10 -15.67 -10.68
N ARG A 633 -6.77 -14.86 -11.69
CA ARG A 633 -7.74 -14.36 -12.68
C ARG A 633 -8.27 -15.47 -13.59
N ASP A 634 -7.41 -16.42 -13.97
CA ASP A 634 -7.81 -17.58 -14.78
C ASP A 634 -8.74 -18.50 -13.97
N LEU A 635 -8.49 -18.62 -12.66
CA LEU A 635 -9.38 -19.34 -11.73
C LEU A 635 -10.70 -18.61 -11.48
N LEU A 636 -10.72 -17.27 -11.44
CA LEU A 636 -11.95 -16.48 -11.37
C LEU A 636 -12.81 -16.66 -12.64
N ARG A 637 -12.20 -16.66 -13.83
CA ARG A 637 -12.90 -16.97 -15.10
C ARG A 637 -13.53 -18.36 -15.07
N PHE A 638 -12.76 -19.35 -14.60
CA PHE A 638 -13.26 -20.71 -14.40
C PHE A 638 -14.48 -20.72 -13.47
N ARG A 639 -14.37 -20.04 -12.31
CA ARG A 639 -15.45 -19.97 -11.32
C ARG A 639 -16.72 -19.36 -11.93
N LEU A 640 -16.58 -18.22 -12.61
CA LEU A 640 -17.68 -17.54 -13.29
C LEU A 640 -18.37 -18.45 -14.31
N LEU A 641 -17.60 -19.12 -15.17
CA LEU A 641 -18.14 -20.04 -16.17
C LEU A 641 -18.86 -21.23 -15.51
N MET A 642 -18.32 -21.76 -14.42
CA MET A 642 -18.94 -22.87 -13.70
C MET A 642 -20.27 -22.46 -13.08
N THR A 643 -20.31 -21.31 -12.40
CA THR A 643 -21.55 -20.73 -11.85
C THR A 643 -22.59 -20.51 -12.95
N LEU A 644 -22.19 -20.02 -14.13
CA LEU A 644 -23.08 -19.83 -15.27
C LEU A 644 -23.68 -21.16 -15.76
N VAL A 645 -22.88 -22.21 -15.89
CA VAL A 645 -23.38 -23.55 -16.30
C VAL A 645 -24.36 -24.11 -15.26
N MET A 646 -24.07 -23.95 -13.97
CA MET A 646 -24.97 -24.40 -12.89
C MET A 646 -26.28 -23.61 -12.88
N ALA A 647 -26.23 -22.29 -13.01
CA ALA A 647 -27.40 -21.43 -13.08
C ALA A 647 -28.28 -21.76 -14.30
N ALA A 648 -27.67 -21.93 -15.47
CA ALA A 648 -28.39 -22.30 -16.68
C ALA A 648 -28.99 -23.72 -16.63
N GLY A 649 -28.35 -24.64 -15.92
CA GLY A 649 -28.92 -25.95 -15.60
C GLY A 649 -30.13 -25.83 -14.67
N ALA A 650 -30.01 -25.08 -13.58
CA ALA A 650 -31.06 -24.89 -12.59
C ALA A 650 -32.30 -24.17 -13.15
N ASN A 651 -32.10 -23.23 -14.08
CA ASN A 651 -33.16 -22.48 -14.75
C ASN A 651 -33.74 -23.23 -15.98
N GLY A 652 -33.26 -24.43 -16.27
CA GLY A 652 -33.77 -25.28 -17.36
C GLY A 652 -33.34 -24.89 -18.78
N VAL A 653 -32.42 -23.92 -18.93
CA VAL A 653 -31.82 -23.53 -20.22
C VAL A 653 -30.93 -24.65 -20.74
N LEU A 654 -30.11 -25.24 -19.86
CA LEU A 654 -29.31 -26.42 -20.15
C LEU A 654 -29.99 -27.65 -19.56
N ARG A 655 -30.40 -28.58 -20.42
CA ARG A 655 -31.05 -29.83 -19.97
C ARG A 655 -30.02 -30.81 -19.41
N ALA A 656 -30.47 -31.74 -18.55
CA ALA A 656 -29.62 -32.82 -18.05
C ALA A 656 -29.25 -33.87 -19.13
N ARG A 657 -29.92 -33.85 -20.28
CA ARG A 657 -29.69 -34.75 -21.43
C ARG A 657 -29.32 -33.97 -22.69
N GLY A 658 -28.48 -34.57 -23.52
CA GLY A 658 -28.01 -34.01 -24.80
C GLY A 658 -26.53 -33.60 -24.75
N ASP A 659 -25.91 -33.45 -25.91
CA ASP A 659 -24.48 -33.13 -26.03
C ASP A 659 -24.10 -31.74 -25.49
N ALA A 660 -25.07 -30.82 -25.42
CA ALA A 660 -24.95 -29.51 -24.78
C ALA A 660 -25.60 -29.47 -23.38
N GLY A 661 -25.76 -30.61 -22.72
CA GLY A 661 -26.34 -30.66 -21.37
C GLY A 661 -25.40 -30.12 -20.30
N TRP A 662 -25.95 -29.53 -19.23
CA TRP A 662 -25.15 -28.97 -18.13
C TRP A 662 -24.15 -29.98 -17.53
N PRO A 663 -24.46 -31.29 -17.38
CA PRO A 663 -23.50 -32.23 -16.78
C PRO A 663 -22.26 -32.43 -17.63
N ARG A 664 -22.44 -32.44 -18.97
CA ARG A 664 -21.34 -32.66 -19.91
C ARG A 664 -20.47 -31.42 -20.04
N LEU A 665 -21.07 -30.23 -20.11
CA LEU A 665 -20.35 -28.96 -20.15
C LEU A 665 -19.55 -28.72 -18.85
N ALA A 666 -20.16 -28.98 -17.68
CA ALA A 666 -19.46 -28.88 -16.41
C ALA A 666 -18.30 -29.89 -16.29
N ALA A 667 -18.51 -31.13 -16.73
CA ALA A 667 -17.45 -32.15 -16.76
C ALA A 667 -16.30 -31.77 -17.70
N GLN A 668 -16.57 -31.16 -18.86
CA GLN A 668 -15.52 -30.69 -19.78
C GLN A 668 -14.62 -29.63 -19.13
N VAL A 669 -15.21 -28.64 -18.47
CA VAL A 669 -14.48 -27.55 -17.82
C VAL A 669 -13.66 -28.08 -16.64
N LEU A 670 -14.24 -28.96 -15.79
CA LEU A 670 -13.53 -29.60 -14.69
C LEU A 670 -12.38 -30.50 -15.18
N PHE A 671 -12.63 -31.33 -16.20
CA PHE A 671 -11.61 -32.21 -16.77
C PHE A 671 -10.46 -31.43 -17.40
N ARG A 672 -10.72 -30.25 -17.99
CA ARG A 672 -9.63 -29.42 -18.52
C ARG A 672 -8.68 -28.94 -17.42
N LEU A 673 -9.21 -28.61 -16.25
CA LEU A 673 -8.42 -28.07 -15.13
C LEU A 673 -7.73 -29.15 -14.27
N PHE A 674 -8.39 -30.29 -14.05
CA PHE A 674 -7.91 -31.37 -13.17
C PHE A 674 -7.55 -32.69 -13.90
N GLY A 675 -7.73 -32.77 -15.22
CA GLY A 675 -7.49 -33.95 -16.06
C GLY A 675 -6.01 -34.29 -16.28
N HIS A 676 -5.76 -35.44 -16.93
CA HIS A 676 -4.53 -36.24 -16.75
C HIS A 676 -3.66 -36.40 -18.01
N ALA A 677 -3.75 -35.50 -19.00
CA ALA A 677 -2.84 -35.55 -20.14
C ALA A 677 -1.37 -35.19 -19.79
N GLY A 678 -1.09 -34.89 -18.51
CA GLY A 678 0.20 -34.47 -17.94
C GLY A 678 0.02 -33.97 -16.50
N LEU A 679 0.83 -33.01 -16.06
CA LEU A 679 0.59 -32.26 -14.82
C LEU A 679 -0.73 -31.48 -14.92
N PRO A 680 -1.70 -31.69 -14.00
CA PRO A 680 -2.98 -30.99 -14.03
C PRO A 680 -2.80 -29.46 -14.03
N LEU A 681 -3.60 -28.75 -14.81
CA LEU A 681 -3.47 -27.30 -14.97
C LEU A 681 -3.64 -26.53 -13.66
N ILE A 682 -4.46 -27.05 -12.72
CA ILE A 682 -4.60 -26.45 -11.38
C ILE A 682 -3.26 -26.33 -10.63
N ASN A 683 -2.32 -27.25 -10.85
CA ASN A 683 -1.00 -27.21 -10.22
C ASN A 683 -0.08 -26.12 -10.81
N ARG A 684 -0.50 -25.50 -11.91
CA ARG A 684 0.21 -24.40 -12.57
C ARG A 684 -0.35 -23.03 -12.20
N VAL A 685 -1.34 -22.97 -11.30
CA VAL A 685 -1.89 -21.71 -10.79
C VAL A 685 -0.93 -21.14 -9.76
N VAL A 686 -0.37 -19.98 -10.06
CA VAL A 686 0.56 -19.26 -9.20
C VAL A 686 -0.13 -18.04 -8.61
N PHE A 687 0.07 -17.87 -7.30
CA PHE A 687 -0.38 -16.72 -6.53
C PHE A 687 0.72 -16.32 -5.55
N GLN A 688 0.73 -15.06 -5.13
CA GLN A 688 1.68 -14.62 -4.11
C GLN A 688 1.19 -15.12 -2.74
N PRO A 689 2.00 -15.90 -2.00
CA PRO A 689 1.64 -16.30 -0.65
C PRO A 689 1.60 -15.05 0.24
N GLU A 690 0.62 -14.99 1.14
CA GLU A 690 0.63 -13.98 2.21
C GLU A 690 1.82 -14.24 3.14
N ASP A 691 2.28 -13.22 3.89
CA ASP A 691 3.37 -13.36 4.87
C ASP A 691 3.12 -14.49 5.91
N ASN A 692 1.87 -14.93 6.06
CA ASN A 692 1.44 -16.01 6.95
C ASN A 692 1.36 -17.40 6.28
N GLY A 693 1.70 -17.53 4.99
CA GLY A 693 1.68 -18.80 4.26
C GLY A 693 0.28 -19.36 3.92
N GLY A 694 -0.79 -18.58 4.11
CA GLY A 694 -2.17 -18.99 3.84
C GLY A 694 -2.54 -18.98 2.34
N VAL A 695 -3.57 -19.77 1.98
CA VAL A 695 -4.15 -19.80 0.61
C VAL A 695 -5.17 -18.66 0.46
N PRO A 696 -5.06 -17.80 -0.58
CA PRO A 696 -5.99 -16.69 -0.79
C PRO A 696 -7.46 -17.11 -0.87
N THR A 697 -8.35 -16.29 -0.30
CA THR A 697 -9.79 -16.59 -0.25
C THR A 697 -10.42 -16.84 -1.63
N ASP A 698 -10.03 -16.09 -2.67
CA ASP A 698 -10.53 -16.30 -4.04
C ASP A 698 -10.12 -17.65 -4.66
N VAL A 699 -8.96 -18.20 -4.26
CA VAL A 699 -8.54 -19.55 -4.67
C VAL A 699 -9.42 -20.59 -3.99
N LEU A 700 -9.66 -20.43 -2.69
CA LEU A 700 -10.55 -21.31 -1.92
C LEU A 700 -11.98 -21.28 -2.46
N GLU A 701 -12.51 -20.11 -2.83
CA GLU A 701 -13.83 -19.96 -3.46
C GLU A 701 -13.93 -20.69 -4.82
N GLY A 702 -12.88 -20.61 -5.65
CA GLY A 702 -12.81 -21.33 -6.94
C GLY A 702 -12.75 -22.85 -6.75
N LEU A 703 -11.97 -23.32 -5.78
CA LEU A 703 -11.89 -24.74 -5.43
C LEU A 703 -13.20 -25.26 -4.82
N ALA A 704 -13.84 -24.49 -3.93
CA ALA A 704 -15.16 -24.82 -3.38
C ALA A 704 -16.22 -25.00 -4.48
N THR A 705 -16.22 -24.11 -5.47
CA THR A 705 -17.11 -24.20 -6.64
C THR A 705 -16.85 -25.49 -7.44
N SER A 706 -15.58 -25.91 -7.56
CA SER A 706 -15.19 -27.16 -8.20
C SER A 706 -15.67 -28.40 -7.44
N PHE A 707 -15.46 -28.41 -6.11
CA PHE A 707 -15.91 -29.48 -5.21
C PHE A 707 -17.42 -29.66 -5.23
N TRP A 708 -18.16 -28.54 -5.18
CA TRP A 708 -19.61 -28.56 -5.28
C TRP A 708 -20.07 -29.16 -6.60
N THR A 709 -19.46 -28.72 -7.70
CA THR A 709 -19.81 -29.18 -9.05
C THR A 709 -19.52 -30.68 -9.22
N ALA A 710 -18.39 -31.18 -8.71
CA ALA A 710 -18.08 -32.60 -8.78
C ALA A 710 -19.10 -33.45 -8.01
N ALA A 711 -19.52 -33.00 -6.83
CA ALA A 711 -20.58 -33.64 -6.07
C ALA A 711 -21.94 -33.59 -6.81
N ALA A 712 -22.26 -32.46 -7.45
CA ALA A 712 -23.44 -32.31 -8.29
C ALA A 712 -23.43 -33.29 -9.48
N LEU A 713 -22.27 -33.50 -10.13
CA LEU A 713 -22.11 -34.45 -11.22
C LEU A 713 -22.24 -35.91 -10.77
N ALA A 714 -21.65 -36.27 -9.62
CA ALA A 714 -21.79 -37.60 -9.02
C ALA A 714 -23.27 -37.94 -8.72
N HIS A 715 -24.06 -36.93 -8.36
CA HIS A 715 -25.48 -37.08 -8.08
C HIS A 715 -26.42 -36.73 -9.25
N ALA A 716 -25.89 -36.34 -10.43
CA ALA A 716 -26.69 -35.93 -11.59
C ALA A 716 -27.64 -37.03 -12.13
N LYS A 717 -27.46 -38.29 -11.72
CA LYS A 717 -28.42 -39.37 -11.99
C LYS A 717 -29.82 -39.06 -11.44
N SER A 718 -29.93 -38.42 -10.27
CA SER A 718 -31.23 -38.00 -9.71
C SER A 718 -31.91 -36.93 -10.58
N ALA A 719 -31.12 -36.19 -11.35
CA ALA A 719 -31.55 -35.17 -12.31
C ALA A 719 -31.84 -35.72 -13.72
N GLY A 720 -31.68 -37.03 -13.96
CA GLY A 720 -31.95 -37.67 -15.26
C GLY A 720 -30.78 -37.71 -16.25
N ALA A 721 -29.55 -37.45 -15.79
CA ALA A 721 -28.31 -37.57 -16.57
C ALA A 721 -27.87 -39.04 -16.80
N PRO A 722 -27.01 -39.33 -17.79
CA PRO A 722 -26.51 -40.69 -18.06
C PRO A 722 -25.75 -41.30 -16.87
N THR A 723 -26.05 -42.55 -16.53
CA THR A 723 -25.43 -43.27 -15.38
C THR A 723 -23.91 -43.36 -15.50
N GLU A 724 -23.37 -43.54 -16.71
CA GLU A 724 -21.93 -43.62 -16.96
C GLU A 724 -21.20 -42.35 -16.52
N LEU A 725 -21.81 -41.17 -16.75
CA LEU A 725 -21.21 -39.89 -16.38
C LEU A 725 -21.06 -39.78 -14.85
N ALA A 726 -22.07 -40.21 -14.09
CA ALA A 726 -22.05 -40.16 -12.62
C ALA A 726 -20.95 -41.05 -12.03
N THR A 727 -20.78 -42.27 -12.55
CA THR A 727 -19.71 -43.19 -12.10
C THR A 727 -18.32 -42.67 -12.45
N HIS A 728 -18.15 -42.05 -13.63
CA HIS A 728 -16.89 -41.41 -13.98
C HIS A 728 -16.63 -40.15 -13.13
N ALA A 729 -17.67 -39.39 -12.78
CA ALA A 729 -17.55 -38.20 -11.94
C ALA A 729 -17.07 -38.53 -10.52
N GLU A 730 -17.55 -39.63 -9.91
CA GLU A 730 -17.07 -40.08 -8.60
C GLU A 730 -15.58 -40.45 -8.62
N ARG A 731 -15.14 -41.19 -9.65
CA ARG A 731 -13.72 -41.53 -9.83
C ARG A 731 -12.86 -40.30 -10.07
N PHE A 732 -13.36 -39.36 -10.86
CA PHE A 732 -12.67 -38.11 -11.16
C PHE A 732 -12.59 -37.18 -9.94
N ALA A 733 -13.60 -37.19 -9.06
CA ALA A 733 -13.56 -36.44 -7.80
C ALA A 733 -12.39 -36.89 -6.92
N SER A 734 -12.11 -38.19 -6.82
CA SER A 734 -10.94 -38.72 -6.10
C SER A 734 -9.62 -38.05 -6.53
N GLU A 735 -9.45 -37.88 -7.84
CA GLU A 735 -8.26 -37.24 -8.42
C GLU A 735 -8.24 -35.74 -8.15
N MET A 736 -9.38 -35.07 -8.29
CA MET A 736 -9.50 -33.64 -8.04
C MET A 736 -9.12 -33.28 -6.59
N TYR A 737 -9.61 -34.04 -5.59
CA TYR A 737 -9.25 -33.82 -4.18
C TYR A 737 -7.78 -34.14 -3.89
N ALA A 738 -7.20 -35.14 -4.56
CA ALA A 738 -5.79 -35.47 -4.41
C ALA A 738 -4.86 -34.38 -5.00
N VAL A 739 -5.26 -33.78 -6.12
CA VAL A 739 -4.48 -32.78 -6.86
C VAL A 739 -4.63 -31.37 -6.31
N ALA A 740 -5.76 -31.04 -5.65
CA ALA A 740 -6.04 -29.69 -5.14
C ALA A 740 -5.01 -29.14 -4.13
N GLY A 741 -4.15 -30.00 -3.56
CA GLY A 741 -3.05 -29.57 -2.68
C GLY A 741 -3.48 -29.03 -1.31
N LEU A 742 -4.77 -29.13 -0.95
CA LEU A 742 -5.32 -28.73 0.35
C LEU A 742 -5.45 -29.92 1.30
N ASP A 743 -5.08 -29.73 2.57
CA ASP A 743 -5.30 -30.72 3.63
C ASP A 743 -6.74 -30.73 4.13
N SER A 744 -7.10 -31.76 4.90
CA SER A 744 -8.48 -31.96 5.40
C SER A 744 -9.02 -30.72 6.13
N ASP A 745 -8.19 -30.04 6.91
CA ASP A 745 -8.60 -28.86 7.67
C ASP A 745 -8.93 -27.67 6.76
N TYR A 746 -8.13 -27.45 5.71
CA TYR A 746 -8.41 -26.42 4.70
C TYR A 746 -9.68 -26.74 3.91
N LEU A 747 -9.92 -28.00 3.58
CA LEU A 747 -11.13 -28.43 2.87
C LEU A 747 -12.40 -28.19 3.69
N GLN A 748 -12.30 -28.19 5.02
CA GLN A 748 -13.42 -27.93 5.92
C GLN A 748 -13.46 -26.48 6.45
N CYS A 749 -12.66 -25.57 5.89
CA CYS A 749 -12.61 -24.20 6.37
C CYS A 749 -13.95 -23.44 6.15
N PRO A 750 -14.20 -22.34 6.91
CA PRO A 750 -15.42 -21.56 6.80
C PRO A 750 -15.71 -21.03 5.39
N VAL A 751 -14.67 -20.68 4.62
CA VAL A 751 -14.82 -20.17 3.25
C VAL A 751 -15.42 -21.23 2.33
N ILE A 752 -14.82 -22.43 2.28
CA ILE A 752 -15.28 -23.52 1.40
C ILE A 752 -16.70 -23.94 1.79
N THR A 753 -16.94 -24.15 3.09
CA THR A 753 -18.25 -24.60 3.58
C THR A 753 -19.34 -23.57 3.30
N THR A 754 -19.07 -22.28 3.44
CA THR A 754 -20.02 -21.20 3.11
C THR A 754 -20.38 -21.20 1.62
N VAL A 755 -19.38 -21.27 0.73
CA VAL A 755 -19.62 -21.32 -0.73
C VAL A 755 -20.41 -22.57 -1.13
N MET A 756 -20.05 -23.74 -0.60
CA MET A 756 -20.76 -24.99 -0.86
C MET A 756 -22.24 -24.91 -0.44
N ASN A 757 -22.52 -24.37 0.75
CA ASN A 757 -23.89 -24.23 1.25
C ASN A 757 -24.71 -23.22 0.44
N ALA A 758 -24.09 -22.10 0.05
CA ALA A 758 -24.70 -21.07 -0.79
C ALA A 758 -25.10 -21.63 -2.17
N MET A 759 -24.18 -22.35 -2.83
CA MET A 759 -24.46 -23.01 -4.11
C MET A 759 -25.57 -24.08 -3.98
N SER A 760 -25.56 -24.88 -2.91
CA SER A 760 -26.62 -25.86 -2.65
C SER A 760 -27.99 -25.19 -2.52
N THR A 761 -28.06 -24.10 -1.76
CA THR A 761 -29.30 -23.34 -1.55
C THR A 761 -29.82 -22.76 -2.87
N ARG A 762 -28.91 -22.22 -3.69
CA ARG A 762 -29.26 -21.53 -4.95
C ARG A 762 -29.64 -22.49 -6.08
N TYR A 763 -28.89 -23.58 -6.27
CA TYR A 763 -28.95 -24.38 -7.50
C TYR A 763 -29.46 -25.81 -7.32
N ALA A 764 -29.36 -26.43 -6.14
CA ALA A 764 -29.64 -27.86 -5.98
C ALA A 764 -31.09 -28.22 -6.34
N ALA A 765 -32.07 -27.40 -5.91
CA ALA A 765 -33.48 -27.63 -6.20
C ALA A 765 -33.79 -27.58 -7.71
N GLY A 766 -33.27 -26.57 -8.43
CA GLY A 766 -33.46 -26.42 -9.87
C GLY A 766 -32.76 -27.53 -10.68
N LEU A 767 -31.68 -28.09 -10.14
CA LEU A 767 -30.95 -29.21 -10.75
C LEU A 767 -31.52 -30.59 -10.35
N GLY A 768 -32.50 -30.68 -9.45
CA GLY A 768 -33.02 -31.97 -8.98
C GLY A 768 -32.03 -32.77 -8.10
N LEU A 769 -31.20 -32.06 -7.33
CA LEU A 769 -30.19 -32.59 -6.42
C LEU A 769 -30.63 -32.46 -4.96
N ASP A 770 -30.16 -33.37 -4.11
CA ASP A 770 -30.35 -33.31 -2.66
C ASP A 770 -29.16 -32.59 -2.00
N PRO A 771 -29.36 -31.41 -1.38
CA PRO A 771 -28.29 -30.65 -0.72
C PRO A 771 -27.50 -31.44 0.32
N GLU A 772 -28.16 -32.33 1.07
CA GLU A 772 -27.51 -33.11 2.13
C GLU A 772 -26.57 -34.16 1.55
N ARG A 773 -26.90 -34.73 0.39
CA ARG A 773 -26.01 -35.66 -0.32
C ARG A 773 -24.76 -34.97 -0.85
N VAL A 774 -24.92 -33.76 -1.41
CA VAL A 774 -23.80 -32.95 -1.89
C VAL A 774 -22.84 -32.61 -0.74
N LYS A 775 -23.39 -32.23 0.43
CA LYS A 775 -22.61 -31.94 1.63
C LYS A 775 -21.89 -33.18 2.16
N ALA A 776 -22.61 -34.31 2.29
CA ALA A 776 -22.04 -35.57 2.75
C ALA A 776 -20.90 -36.06 1.83
N PHE A 777 -21.06 -35.91 0.51
CA PHE A 777 -20.04 -36.24 -0.47
C PHE A 777 -18.76 -35.45 -0.22
N HIS A 778 -18.85 -34.13 -0.03
CA HIS A 778 -17.68 -33.30 0.26
C HIS A 778 -16.98 -33.68 1.56
N SER A 779 -17.74 -33.90 2.66
CA SER A 779 -17.16 -34.33 3.93
C SER A 779 -16.45 -35.68 3.85
N GLN A 780 -17.01 -36.64 3.10
CA GLN A 780 -16.39 -37.95 2.89
C GLN A 780 -15.05 -37.84 2.15
N PHE A 781 -15.00 -37.09 1.05
CA PHE A 781 -13.79 -36.92 0.25
C PHE A 781 -12.72 -36.08 0.96
N ALA A 782 -13.12 -35.05 1.71
CA ALA A 782 -12.20 -34.24 2.50
C ALA A 782 -11.46 -35.08 3.56
N ALA A 783 -12.19 -35.97 4.26
CA ALA A 783 -11.59 -36.87 5.24
C ALA A 783 -10.68 -37.95 4.59
N ALA A 784 -10.92 -38.29 3.32
CA ALA A 784 -10.19 -39.32 2.58
C ALA A 784 -8.93 -38.81 1.85
N VAL A 785 -8.64 -37.50 1.89
CA VAL A 785 -7.52 -36.88 1.13
C VAL A 785 -6.16 -37.57 1.38
N PRO A 786 -5.76 -37.92 2.62
CA PRO A 786 -4.50 -38.62 2.84
C PRO A 786 -4.41 -39.95 2.07
N GLN A 787 -5.50 -40.73 2.08
CA GLN A 787 -5.57 -42.01 1.39
C GLN A 787 -5.61 -41.83 -0.14
N LEU A 788 -6.34 -40.82 -0.62
CA LEU A 788 -6.43 -40.49 -2.05
C LEU A 788 -5.08 -40.08 -2.63
N ARG A 789 -4.29 -39.27 -1.90
CA ARG A 789 -2.93 -38.89 -2.29
C ARG A 789 -1.99 -40.08 -2.35
N ALA A 790 -2.03 -40.96 -1.34
CA ALA A 790 -1.24 -42.19 -1.34
C ALA A 790 -1.58 -43.11 -2.52
N ALA A 791 -2.87 -43.31 -2.80
CA ALA A 791 -3.35 -44.11 -3.93
C ALA A 791 -2.99 -43.51 -5.29
N ARG A 792 -2.94 -42.18 -5.39
CA ARG A 792 -2.47 -41.47 -6.60
C ARG A 792 -0.97 -41.63 -6.79
N GLN A 793 -0.19 -41.47 -5.72
CA GLN A 793 1.27 -41.65 -5.78
C GLN A 793 1.63 -43.06 -6.23
N ALA A 794 0.98 -44.09 -5.66
CA ALA A 794 1.20 -45.48 -6.06
C ALA A 794 0.92 -45.72 -7.55
N ARG A 795 -0.17 -45.16 -8.09
CA ARG A 795 -0.52 -45.26 -9.52
C ARG A 795 0.47 -44.53 -10.44
N LEU A 796 1.01 -43.40 -10.00
CA LEU A 796 2.04 -42.68 -10.75
C LEU A 796 3.37 -43.45 -10.75
N THR A 797 3.73 -44.07 -9.63
CA THR A 797 4.92 -44.94 -9.55
C THR A 797 4.76 -46.16 -10.48
N GLU A 798 3.62 -46.85 -10.42
CA GLU A 798 3.32 -48.01 -11.28
C GLU A 798 3.26 -47.65 -12.78
N PHE A 799 2.78 -46.45 -13.11
CA PHE A 799 2.79 -45.94 -14.48
C PHE A 799 4.21 -45.64 -14.97
N ASN A 800 5.04 -45.01 -14.14
CA ASN A 800 6.44 -44.72 -14.49
C ASN A 800 7.25 -46.01 -14.63
N GLU A 801 7.05 -46.99 -13.74
CA GLU A 801 7.69 -48.31 -13.84
C GLU A 801 7.30 -49.04 -15.13
N ARG A 802 6.04 -48.95 -15.55
CA ARG A 802 5.59 -49.51 -16.84
C ARG A 802 6.17 -48.79 -18.07
N VAL A 803 6.29 -47.46 -18.00
CA VAL A 803 6.89 -46.69 -19.09
C VAL A 803 8.39 -46.98 -19.18
N ASP A 804 9.07 -47.15 -18.04
CA ASP A 804 10.48 -47.55 -18.02
C ASP A 804 10.68 -49.00 -18.53
N GLU A 805 9.77 -49.94 -18.21
CA GLU A 805 9.76 -51.31 -18.76
C GLU A 805 9.49 -51.33 -20.29
N GLU A 806 8.56 -50.51 -20.79
CA GLU A 806 8.28 -50.39 -22.24
C GLU A 806 9.44 -49.73 -23.01
N VAL A 807 10.17 -48.79 -22.39
CA VAL A 807 11.36 -48.15 -22.98
C VAL A 807 12.58 -49.08 -22.95
N GLU A 808 12.70 -49.95 -21.94
CA GLU A 808 13.72 -51.02 -21.90
C GLU A 808 13.44 -52.17 -22.88
N GLU A 809 12.16 -52.51 -23.16
CA GLU A 809 11.80 -53.52 -24.18
C GLU A 809 11.96 -53.02 -25.64
N GLU A 810 11.96 -51.70 -25.87
CA GLU A 810 12.23 -51.10 -27.19
C GLU A 810 13.72 -50.75 -27.45
N SER A 811 14.60 -50.90 -26.44
CA SER A 811 16.06 -50.70 -26.53
C SER A 811 16.84 -52.01 -26.71
#